data_AF-A0A7Y2LYQ6-F1
#
_entry.id   AF-A0A7Y2LYQ6-F1
#
_cell.length_a   1.000
_cell.length_b   1.000
_cell.length_c   1.000
_cell.angle_alpha   90.00
_cell.angle_beta   90.00
_cell.angle_gamma   90.00
#
_symmetry.space_group_name_H-M   'P 1'
#
loop_
_entity.id
_entity.type
_entity.pdbx_description
1 polymer ?
#
loop_
_entity_poly.entity_id
_entity_poly.type
_entity_poly.pdbx_seq_one_letter_code
_entity_poly.pdbx_strand_id
1 'polypeptide(L)'
;MRRGGWLAAGAATVAVVAVTATAIAVWPRHDPPAASGLGPRSSSVTAETGVCGFPGPLISQIVADRPSDAEEAQTRGWDLEVDGGGGQGIAVTADSVIISHEGDDGETVNVRYDHAGTYLGTSSYDFERDRSQPAHTNGAAAVADDGTIWAIDSYEGRRLLTAFSQDGRHSADYPVPASAETTGHPLDLHDVILVDDLEGSPALLVGEGEHTIHAFRQDGTYLGERTGLPDAVQAPFGRTSVAGMSAVPGDEGALSLQVADASTGALLLQVPFRTDGEDAAAGTTPTIQGIRGVAPGPDGDGFLLASATGIEWLDAAGIRRGLWTDGAAGLDLWETGGLAEHDGTYWVLTRGDGVDRVLTLTSDEMRSALTIPSALNASNEPILARLGVGIGAVTHREFDHFDAPDEPAVFLRTETGWGQRQGAPDVSVDVRYTVRGDPLSPSPVLQEERTVEPPIGGGETPLELPEARPGAYEVSLALVDRGSGAILSGSCLRYSVGAEDAPLDLAELPDGADWGGAGPLRGAQLAATLGVGSHRIQLDFSSLVPDPAATPSADGVDWFALPGSDTGEDGVEPTDPEAAGFADIAAAAALARREGVDLVVQVGRSGEGEWAAIDAGTWGGWVGVIAEAFERNAPEITLWSAWNEPNAVFETPSDFATLAEIPFADAVHAANPDAIVLGGNTLGFDPEWWRDSAETGVCSHIDAVAVHPYTGWNRSWEEEGFAADGGGYAELRAALGEDCGRLPIWDTESGWTSDGAAAYWAQGSDVARKLLWYSHERIAGWTYFYSEGGWGENGLSWSLIQDGSYVKPGGLAFASVSRLLADRDPGELVATGIPFAYAMRFSGRTDMVAAWTDEMRVDAVVTADGAAEALTIVDQYGARQTLPLRDGRAEITLAGSPRFILAPAGTTIGIEPVEAFGDDLLEARHVTASSTHVDADPQIVTSGTVNPYRPWRSGRLADGGLDETPTVEVALDAPTTLDRIAVATGNIVCCEAGLRDYTVSVRTADGQWRVVAEQKDQFWDRVVLFSFEPVVATAVRVEVPWTRVRGIRVLDVNFTGFAGGLPPPFMGLQTETDYVATIAAISAWAPAP
;
A
#
# COMPACT_ATOMS: atom_id res chain seq x y z
N MET A 1 56.04 -36.76 -9.23
CA MET A 1 57.05 -36.29 -10.20
C MET A 1 56.46 -35.08 -10.92
N ARG A 2 57.26 -33.99 -11.04
CA ARG A 2 57.18 -32.75 -11.87
C ARG A 2 56.10 -32.69 -12.97
N ARG A 3 55.48 -31.58 -13.41
CA ARG A 3 55.53 -30.10 -13.17
C ARG A 3 54.36 -29.51 -14.02
N GLY A 4 53.55 -28.58 -13.49
CA GLY A 4 53.39 -27.18 -13.99
C GLY A 4 52.21 -27.00 -14.98
N GLY A 5 51.43 -25.91 -15.04
CA GLY A 5 51.32 -24.67 -14.27
C GLY A 5 50.37 -23.67 -14.99
N TRP A 6 49.65 -22.85 -14.19
CA TRP A 6 49.17 -21.47 -14.41
C TRP A 6 48.07 -21.09 -15.43
N LEU A 7 46.99 -20.50 -14.91
CA LEU A 7 46.18 -19.31 -15.31
C LEU A 7 44.90 -19.35 -14.41
N ALA A 8 44.62 -18.50 -13.40
CA ALA A 8 44.55 -17.04 -13.24
C ALA A 8 43.32 -16.37 -13.89
N ALA A 9 42.53 -15.71 -13.02
CA ALA A 9 41.52 -14.67 -13.23
C ALA A 9 40.06 -15.08 -13.52
N GLY A 10 39.15 -14.52 -12.70
CA GLY A 10 37.79 -14.14 -13.08
C GLY A 10 36.69 -15.16 -12.84
N ALA A 11 36.35 -15.44 -11.59
CA ALA A 11 35.02 -15.95 -11.23
C ALA A 11 34.42 -14.95 -10.24
N ALA A 12 33.77 -13.91 -10.78
CA ALA A 12 32.81 -13.13 -10.02
C ALA A 12 31.56 -13.99 -9.93
N THR A 13 31.36 -14.59 -8.76
CA THR A 13 30.14 -15.33 -8.43
C THR A 13 28.99 -14.34 -8.43
N VAL A 14 28.18 -14.34 -9.49
CA VAL A 14 26.88 -13.68 -9.52
C VAL A 14 26.01 -14.43 -8.53
N ALA A 15 25.91 -13.88 -7.31
CA ALA A 15 24.93 -14.31 -6.33
C ALA A 15 23.60 -13.69 -6.75
N VAL A 16 22.75 -14.54 -7.33
CA VAL A 16 21.33 -14.30 -7.57
C VAL A 16 20.69 -13.91 -6.22
N VAL A 17 20.27 -12.66 -6.09
CA VAL A 17 19.35 -12.23 -5.03
C VAL A 17 17.95 -12.30 -5.63
N ALA A 18 17.34 -13.48 -5.50
CA ALA A 18 15.89 -13.59 -5.55
C ALA A 18 15.35 -12.90 -4.29
N VAL A 19 14.65 -11.77 -4.46
CA VAL A 19 13.93 -11.09 -3.38
C VAL A 19 12.59 -11.80 -3.16
N THR A 20 12.67 -13.07 -2.77
CA THR A 20 11.55 -13.82 -2.19
C THR A 20 11.96 -14.18 -0.77
N ALA A 21 11.32 -13.54 0.21
CA ALA A 21 11.17 -14.03 1.59
C ALA A 21 12.41 -14.60 2.31
N THR A 22 13.58 -13.94 2.26
CA THR A 22 14.65 -14.20 3.24
C THR A 22 15.31 -12.92 3.77
N ALA A 23 14.49 -12.09 4.44
CA ALA A 23 14.96 -11.21 5.51
C ALA A 23 14.76 -11.87 6.89
N ILE A 24 14.99 -13.19 6.99
CA ILE A 24 15.30 -13.85 8.27
C ILE A 24 16.79 -14.16 8.23
N ALA A 25 17.60 -13.18 8.62
CA ALA A 25 19.02 -13.38 8.86
C ALA A 25 19.18 -14.34 10.06
N VAL A 26 19.91 -15.43 9.84
CA VAL A 26 20.47 -16.25 10.92
C VAL A 26 21.52 -15.40 11.66
N TRP A 27 21.07 -14.64 12.65
CA TRP A 27 21.96 -14.00 13.63
C TRP A 27 22.47 -15.03 14.65
N PRO A 28 23.75 -14.99 15.07
CA PRO A 28 24.19 -15.73 16.24
C PRO A 28 23.54 -15.10 17.47
N ARG A 29 22.52 -15.76 18.04
CA ARG A 29 21.86 -15.37 19.28
C ARG A 29 22.90 -15.08 20.37
N HIS A 30 22.99 -13.83 20.80
CA HIS A 30 23.56 -13.47 22.08
C HIS A 30 22.40 -13.06 22.97
N ASP A 31 22.11 -13.86 24.00
CA ASP A 31 21.06 -13.58 24.97
C ASP A 31 21.38 -12.28 25.73
N PRO A 32 20.59 -11.19 25.60
CA PRO A 32 20.68 -10.09 26.54
C PRO A 32 19.96 -10.47 27.86
N PRO A 33 20.38 -9.90 29.00
CA PRO A 33 19.74 -10.19 30.28
C PRO A 33 18.29 -9.66 30.30
N ALA A 34 17.36 -10.52 30.70
CA ALA A 34 15.93 -10.23 30.80
C ALA A 34 15.64 -8.93 31.58
N ALA A 35 15.10 -7.94 30.89
CA ALA A 35 14.52 -6.75 31.50
C ALA A 35 13.01 -6.96 31.62
N SER A 36 12.53 -7.21 32.84
CA SER A 36 11.11 -7.35 33.11
C SER A 36 10.42 -5.97 33.08
N GLY A 37 9.54 -5.80 32.10
CA GLY A 37 8.51 -4.77 32.06
C GLY A 37 8.90 -3.48 31.35
N LEU A 38 8.11 -3.10 30.35
CA LEU A 38 7.48 -1.80 30.14
C LEU A 38 6.76 -1.85 28.78
N GLY A 39 5.47 -1.49 28.73
CA GLY A 39 4.71 -1.34 27.48
C GLY A 39 5.34 -0.30 26.54
N PRO A 40 4.81 -0.17 25.30
CA PRO A 40 5.38 0.70 24.28
C PRO A 40 5.59 2.11 24.84
N ARG A 41 6.85 2.56 24.86
CA ARG A 41 7.19 3.89 25.34
C ARG A 41 6.84 4.90 24.25
N SER A 42 5.92 5.82 24.55
CA SER A 42 5.61 6.92 23.64
C SER A 42 6.89 7.73 23.35
N SER A 43 7.14 8.02 22.07
CA SER A 43 8.28 8.86 21.67
C SER A 43 7.98 10.33 21.94
N SER A 44 8.97 11.05 22.47
CA SER A 44 8.95 12.52 22.56
C SER A 44 9.37 13.20 21.24
N VAL A 45 9.50 12.45 20.14
CA VAL A 45 9.93 12.94 18.82
C VAL A 45 8.70 13.00 17.91
N THR A 46 8.56 14.11 17.21
CA THR A 46 7.56 14.33 16.18
C THR A 46 8.14 13.91 14.82
N ALA A 47 7.32 13.25 14.00
CA ALA A 47 7.65 13.09 12.59
C ALA A 47 7.88 14.47 11.95
N GLU A 48 8.75 14.55 10.96
CA GLU A 48 9.00 15.80 10.24
C GLU A 48 7.78 16.28 9.46
N THR A 49 7.00 15.30 8.99
CA THR A 49 5.76 15.56 8.31
C THR A 49 4.65 14.71 8.89
N GLY A 50 3.42 15.21 8.78
CA GLY A 50 2.24 14.46 9.15
C GLY A 50 2.16 13.17 8.33
N VAL A 51 1.91 12.07 9.03
CA VAL A 51 1.53 10.79 8.44
C VAL A 51 0.04 10.68 8.67
N CYS A 52 -0.78 10.88 7.65
CA CYS A 52 -2.24 10.76 7.70
C CYS A 52 -2.94 11.21 9.01
N GLY A 53 -2.60 12.40 9.51
CA GLY A 53 -3.16 12.92 10.76
C GLY A 53 -2.85 12.11 12.04
N PHE A 54 -2.04 11.03 11.97
CA PHE A 54 -1.62 10.24 13.13
C PHE A 54 -0.92 11.15 14.16
N PRO A 55 -1.49 11.33 15.37
CA PRO A 55 -0.80 12.09 16.41
C PRO A 55 0.38 11.32 16.98
N GLY A 56 1.35 12.01 17.58
CA GLY A 56 2.54 11.41 18.18
C GLY A 56 2.30 10.17 19.08
N PRO A 57 1.25 10.09 19.91
CA PRO A 57 0.93 8.86 20.65
C PRO A 57 0.44 7.69 19.79
N LEU A 58 -0.28 7.93 18.69
CA LEU A 58 -0.76 6.87 17.78
C LEU A 58 0.24 6.53 16.68
N ILE A 59 1.14 7.47 16.35
CA ILE A 59 2.33 7.17 15.54
C ILE A 59 3.12 6.02 16.17
N SER A 60 3.02 5.83 17.49
CA SER A 60 3.66 4.71 18.17
C SER A 60 3.25 3.35 17.62
N GLN A 61 2.05 3.13 17.09
CA GLN A 61 1.71 1.85 16.44
C GLN A 61 2.48 1.64 15.12
N ILE A 62 2.80 2.71 14.38
CA ILE A 62 3.56 2.58 13.13
C ILE A 62 5.06 2.80 13.31
N VAL A 63 5.51 3.17 14.51
CA VAL A 63 6.95 3.36 14.75
C VAL A 63 7.49 2.43 15.83
N ALA A 64 6.75 2.10 16.89
CA ALA A 64 7.25 1.40 18.07
C ALA A 64 8.00 0.10 17.75
N ASP A 65 8.92 -0.27 18.63
CA ASP A 65 9.74 -1.46 18.43
C ASP A 65 8.83 -2.68 18.33
N ARG A 66 9.02 -3.51 17.29
CA ARG A 66 8.46 -4.85 17.31
C ARG A 66 8.94 -5.52 18.60
N PRO A 67 8.06 -6.16 19.38
CA PRO A 67 8.50 -7.03 20.46
C PRO A 67 9.54 -8.01 19.89
N SER A 68 10.65 -8.24 20.59
CA SER A 68 11.56 -9.32 20.19
C SER A 68 10.82 -10.65 20.20
N ASP A 69 11.25 -11.69 19.46
CA ASP A 69 10.62 -13.03 19.52
C ASP A 69 10.55 -13.60 20.97
N ALA A 70 11.35 -13.06 21.90
CA ALA A 70 11.33 -13.40 23.33
C ALA A 70 10.32 -12.57 24.16
N GLU A 71 9.83 -11.46 23.61
CA GLU A 71 8.91 -10.47 24.19
C GLU A 71 7.60 -10.31 23.41
N GLU A 72 7.42 -11.00 22.26
CA GLU A 72 6.09 -11.26 21.70
C GLU A 72 5.22 -11.61 22.88
N ALA A 73 4.09 -10.90 23.01
CA ALA A 73 3.14 -11.18 24.07
C ALA A 73 2.99 -12.69 24.05
N GLN A 74 3.43 -13.38 25.11
CA GLN A 74 3.29 -14.82 25.19
C GLN A 74 1.79 -15.02 25.29
N THR A 75 1.13 -15.05 24.13
CA THR A 75 -0.29 -15.25 24.00
C THR A 75 -0.45 -16.66 24.49
N ARG A 76 -0.93 -16.76 25.73
CA ARG A 76 -1.18 -18.06 26.33
C ARG A 76 -2.29 -18.66 25.51
N GLY A 77 -2.07 -19.83 24.99
CA GLY A 77 -3.05 -20.46 24.15
C GLY A 77 -2.74 -21.93 24.00
N TRP A 78 -3.66 -22.61 23.35
CA TRP A 78 -3.55 -24.02 23.07
C TRP A 78 -4.12 -24.31 21.69
N ASP A 79 -3.55 -25.34 21.08
CA ASP A 79 -3.94 -25.80 19.75
C ASP A 79 -5.21 -26.63 19.89
N LEU A 80 -6.06 -26.56 18.88
CA LEU A 80 -7.28 -27.34 18.79
C LEU A 80 -6.99 -28.69 18.15
N GLU A 81 -7.48 -29.77 18.76
CA GLU A 81 -7.40 -31.13 18.21
C GLU A 81 -8.58 -31.40 17.25
N VAL A 82 -8.89 -30.48 16.34
CA VAL A 82 -10.04 -30.59 15.42
C VAL A 82 -9.55 -30.46 13.98
N ASP A 83 -9.82 -31.47 13.15
CA ASP A 83 -9.47 -31.46 11.72
C ASP A 83 -10.60 -30.80 10.91
N GLY A 84 -10.32 -29.67 10.24
CA GLY A 84 -10.88 -29.35 8.92
C GLY A 84 -12.29 -28.74 8.80
N GLY A 85 -12.96 -28.35 9.88
CA GLY A 85 -14.25 -27.65 9.81
C GLY A 85 -14.14 -26.21 10.29
N GLY A 86 -14.49 -25.24 9.44
CA GLY A 86 -14.64 -23.84 9.87
C GLY A 86 -15.57 -23.74 11.09
N GLY A 87 -15.11 -23.00 12.11
CA GLY A 87 -15.65 -22.98 13.46
C GLY A 87 -16.73 -21.93 13.52
N GLN A 88 -17.94 -22.31 13.92
CA GLN A 88 -19.10 -21.43 13.93
C GLN A 88 -19.10 -20.48 15.14
N GLY A 89 -18.38 -20.79 16.23
CA GLY A 89 -18.24 -19.86 17.35
C GLY A 89 -17.51 -20.40 18.57
N ILE A 90 -17.28 -19.49 19.53
CA ILE A 90 -16.67 -19.75 20.83
C ILE A 90 -17.62 -19.32 21.96
N ALA A 91 -17.80 -20.18 22.95
CA ALA A 91 -18.53 -19.87 24.17
C ALA A 91 -17.66 -20.20 25.40
N VAL A 92 -17.73 -19.36 26.43
CA VAL A 92 -16.94 -19.54 27.65
C VAL A 92 -17.88 -19.58 28.85
N THR A 93 -17.74 -20.62 29.67
CA THR A 93 -18.45 -20.81 30.93
C THR A 93 -17.48 -20.75 32.10
N ALA A 94 -18.01 -20.78 33.33
CA ALA A 94 -17.20 -20.81 34.55
C ALA A 94 -16.16 -21.95 34.59
N ASP A 95 -16.46 -23.11 33.96
CA ASP A 95 -15.63 -24.31 34.04
C ASP A 95 -15.04 -24.77 32.69
N SER A 96 -15.50 -24.22 31.55
CA SER A 96 -15.09 -24.71 30.22
C SER A 96 -15.10 -23.65 29.12
N VAL A 97 -14.32 -23.92 28.07
CA VAL A 97 -14.39 -23.26 26.76
C VAL A 97 -15.00 -24.25 25.77
N ILE A 98 -16.00 -23.81 25.02
CA ILE A 98 -16.70 -24.63 24.03
C ILE A 98 -16.47 -24.00 22.65
N ILE A 99 -15.94 -24.81 21.73
CA ILE A 99 -15.77 -24.44 20.33
C ILE A 99 -16.81 -25.22 19.53
N SER A 100 -17.65 -24.50 18.80
CA SER A 100 -18.71 -25.07 17.98
C SER A 100 -18.30 -25.01 16.51
N HIS A 101 -18.52 -26.09 15.76
CA HIS A 101 -18.34 -26.15 14.30
C HIS A 101 -19.43 -27.01 13.65
N GLU A 102 -19.62 -26.81 12.35
CA GLU A 102 -20.51 -27.65 11.57
C GLU A 102 -19.78 -28.94 11.17
N GLY A 103 -20.39 -30.09 11.42
CA GLY A 103 -19.89 -31.37 10.93
C GLY A 103 -20.31 -31.63 9.48
N ASP A 104 -19.67 -32.59 8.81
CA ASP A 104 -19.92 -32.97 7.41
C ASP A 104 -21.40 -33.27 7.09
N ASP A 105 -22.13 -33.77 8.09
CA ASP A 105 -23.54 -34.13 8.02
C ASP A 105 -24.47 -32.98 8.47
N GLY A 106 -23.98 -31.74 8.61
CA GLY A 106 -24.74 -30.58 9.09
C GLY A 106 -25.19 -30.65 10.56
N GLU A 107 -24.57 -31.53 11.36
CA GLU A 107 -24.73 -31.54 12.82
C GLU A 107 -23.85 -30.46 13.45
N THR A 108 -24.27 -29.88 14.57
CA THR A 108 -23.39 -28.97 15.33
C THR A 108 -22.54 -29.79 16.28
N VAL A 109 -21.22 -29.72 16.08
CA VAL A 109 -20.23 -30.39 16.92
C VAL A 109 -19.64 -29.37 17.89
N ASN A 110 -19.67 -29.71 19.18
CA ASN A 110 -19.18 -28.89 20.28
C ASN A 110 -18.00 -29.61 20.92
N VAL A 111 -16.84 -28.96 20.87
CA VAL A 111 -15.61 -29.48 21.47
C VAL A 111 -15.33 -28.68 22.72
N ARG A 112 -15.26 -29.38 23.86
CA ARG A 112 -15.11 -28.76 25.18
C ARG A 112 -13.69 -28.91 25.68
N TYR A 113 -13.17 -27.81 26.18
CA TYR A 113 -11.87 -27.70 26.83
C TYR A 113 -12.04 -27.09 28.22
N ASP A 114 -11.14 -27.36 29.15
CA ASP A 114 -11.01 -26.51 30.33
C ASP A 114 -10.30 -25.19 29.95
N HIS A 115 -10.24 -24.23 30.87
CA HIS A 115 -9.54 -22.96 30.63
C HIS A 115 -8.02 -23.10 30.44
N ALA A 116 -7.45 -24.29 30.66
CA ALA A 116 -6.05 -24.60 30.40
C ALA A 116 -5.82 -25.30 29.05
N GLY A 117 -6.89 -25.52 28.26
CA GLY A 117 -6.82 -26.19 26.97
C GLY A 117 -6.84 -27.71 27.05
N THR A 118 -7.12 -28.30 28.20
CA THR A 118 -7.29 -29.75 28.31
C THR A 118 -8.61 -30.15 27.68
N TYR A 119 -8.58 -31.00 26.66
CA TYR A 119 -9.78 -31.58 26.08
C TYR A 119 -10.63 -32.31 27.14
N LEU A 120 -11.89 -31.90 27.28
CA LEU A 120 -12.86 -32.45 28.21
C LEU A 120 -13.83 -33.43 27.52
N GLY A 121 -14.08 -33.23 26.23
CA GLY A 121 -14.96 -34.09 25.44
C GLY A 121 -15.61 -33.37 24.26
N THR A 122 -15.96 -34.14 23.24
CA THR A 122 -16.78 -33.71 22.12
C THR A 122 -18.21 -34.20 22.31
N SER A 123 -19.17 -33.35 22.02
CA SER A 123 -20.58 -33.69 21.86
C SER A 123 -21.08 -33.15 20.54
N SER A 124 -21.97 -33.88 19.88
CA SER A 124 -22.75 -33.33 18.78
C SER A 124 -24.22 -33.33 19.15
N TYR A 125 -24.95 -32.36 18.63
CA TYR A 125 -26.39 -32.41 18.64
C TYR A 125 -26.92 -32.24 17.22
N ASP A 126 -27.97 -32.99 16.93
CA ASP A 126 -28.71 -32.94 15.69
C ASP A 126 -30.18 -32.89 16.09
N PHE A 127 -30.94 -32.07 15.38
CA PHE A 127 -32.38 -32.11 15.49
C PHE A 127 -32.87 -33.37 14.78
N GLU A 128 -33.92 -34.02 15.24
CA GLU A 128 -34.48 -35.18 14.52
C GLU A 128 -34.99 -34.71 13.14
N ARG A 129 -34.11 -34.76 12.13
CA ARG A 129 -34.31 -34.25 10.77
C ARG A 129 -34.18 -35.35 9.73
N ASP A 130 -34.92 -35.22 8.63
CA ASP A 130 -34.68 -36.01 7.44
C ASP A 130 -33.39 -35.51 6.78
N ARG A 131 -32.31 -36.29 6.89
CA ARG A 131 -30.98 -35.96 6.32
C ARG A 131 -30.96 -35.82 4.79
N SER A 132 -32.07 -36.09 4.11
CA SER A 132 -32.24 -35.75 2.68
C SER A 132 -32.59 -34.27 2.44
N GLN A 133 -32.95 -33.53 3.48
CA GLN A 133 -33.13 -32.08 3.43
C GLN A 133 -31.81 -31.35 3.75
N PRO A 134 -31.56 -30.18 3.14
CA PRO A 134 -30.42 -29.35 3.49
C PRO A 134 -30.41 -29.08 5.00
N ALA A 135 -29.22 -29.02 5.60
CA ALA A 135 -29.11 -28.46 6.94
C ALA A 135 -29.55 -27.00 6.90
N HIS A 136 -30.38 -26.60 7.85
CA HIS A 136 -30.76 -25.22 8.06
C HIS A 136 -30.37 -24.85 9.48
N THR A 137 -29.53 -23.83 9.63
CA THR A 137 -29.11 -23.28 10.92
C THR A 137 -29.85 -21.97 11.15
N ASN A 138 -30.66 -21.90 12.20
CA ASN A 138 -31.37 -20.68 12.59
C ASN A 138 -30.47 -19.74 13.44
N GLY A 139 -29.20 -19.61 13.07
CA GLY A 139 -28.22 -18.79 13.79
C GLY A 139 -27.53 -19.49 14.96
N ALA A 140 -26.94 -18.69 15.85
CA ALA A 140 -26.08 -19.13 16.94
C ALA A 140 -26.82 -19.88 18.06
N ALA A 141 -26.11 -20.79 18.74
CA ALA A 141 -26.58 -21.45 19.95
C ALA A 141 -25.99 -20.79 21.21
N ALA A 142 -26.75 -20.76 22.30
CA ALA A 142 -26.26 -20.29 23.60
C ALA A 142 -25.78 -21.45 24.47
N VAL A 143 -24.76 -21.20 25.28
CA VAL A 143 -24.26 -22.17 26.27
C VAL A 143 -24.46 -21.61 27.68
N ALA A 144 -25.12 -22.38 28.54
CA ALA A 144 -25.27 -22.10 29.97
C ALA A 144 -24.03 -22.44 30.79
N ASP A 145 -23.89 -21.83 31.97
CA ASP A 145 -22.78 -22.10 32.91
C ASP A 145 -22.62 -23.59 33.24
N ASP A 146 -23.72 -24.35 33.28
CA ASP A 146 -23.72 -25.80 33.54
C ASP A 146 -23.40 -26.66 32.30
N GLY A 147 -23.09 -26.02 31.17
CA GLY A 147 -22.80 -26.64 29.88
C GLY A 147 -24.03 -27.02 29.07
N THR A 148 -25.25 -26.65 29.49
CA THR A 148 -26.46 -26.86 28.68
C THR A 148 -26.41 -25.98 27.44
N ILE A 149 -26.62 -26.58 26.27
CA ILE A 149 -26.64 -25.91 24.97
C ILE A 149 -28.08 -25.64 24.57
N TRP A 150 -28.37 -24.43 24.12
CA TRP A 150 -29.69 -23.96 23.74
C TRP A 150 -29.69 -23.54 22.27
N ALA A 151 -30.55 -24.17 21.48
CA ALA A 151 -30.62 -23.93 20.04
C ALA A 151 -32.07 -23.92 19.56
N ILE A 152 -32.32 -23.31 18.40
CA ILE A 152 -33.63 -23.25 17.77
C ILE A 152 -33.86 -24.51 16.93
N ASP A 153 -34.93 -25.26 17.21
CA ASP A 153 -35.42 -26.33 16.33
C ASP A 153 -36.51 -25.76 15.41
N SER A 154 -36.15 -25.59 14.13
CA SER A 154 -37.04 -25.14 13.06
C SER A 154 -37.53 -26.25 12.14
N TYR A 155 -37.07 -27.49 12.36
CA TYR A 155 -37.30 -28.61 11.45
C TYR A 155 -38.76 -29.07 11.46
N GLU A 156 -39.24 -29.53 10.31
CA GLU A 156 -40.62 -30.00 10.11
C GLU A 156 -41.70 -28.99 10.54
N GLY A 157 -41.39 -27.70 10.54
CA GLY A 157 -42.34 -26.67 10.97
C GLY A 157 -42.39 -26.46 12.49
N ARG A 158 -41.49 -27.08 13.27
CA ARG A 158 -41.39 -26.89 14.73
C ARG A 158 -40.84 -25.50 15.02
N ARG A 159 -41.36 -24.81 16.05
CA ARG A 159 -40.90 -23.48 16.49
C ARG A 159 -40.51 -23.59 17.96
N LEU A 160 -39.39 -24.28 18.21
CA LEU A 160 -38.99 -24.66 19.57
C LEU A 160 -37.61 -24.07 19.90
N LEU A 161 -37.48 -23.65 21.16
CA LEU A 161 -36.19 -23.49 21.81
C LEU A 161 -35.88 -24.83 22.50
N THR A 162 -34.83 -25.50 22.06
CA THR A 162 -34.47 -26.84 22.53
C THR A 162 -33.20 -26.79 23.37
N ALA A 163 -33.23 -27.49 24.49
CA ALA A 163 -32.11 -27.65 25.40
C ALA A 163 -31.44 -29.01 25.20
N PHE A 164 -30.14 -28.99 24.96
CA PHE A 164 -29.28 -30.16 24.95
C PHE A 164 -28.38 -30.14 26.17
N SER A 165 -28.23 -31.27 26.84
CA SER A 165 -27.18 -31.42 27.84
C SER A 165 -25.80 -31.22 27.22
N GLN A 166 -24.80 -30.95 28.04
CA GLN A 166 -23.39 -30.85 27.64
C GLN A 166 -22.85 -32.03 26.81
N ASP A 167 -23.49 -33.20 26.90
CA ASP A 167 -23.16 -34.41 26.14
C ASP A 167 -23.91 -34.50 24.79
N GLY A 168 -24.60 -33.43 24.36
CA GLY A 168 -25.36 -33.36 23.11
C GLY A 168 -26.72 -34.06 23.18
N ARG A 169 -27.11 -34.61 24.34
CA ARG A 169 -28.43 -35.26 24.47
C ARG A 169 -29.52 -34.23 24.63
N HIS A 170 -30.56 -34.35 23.81
CA HIS A 170 -31.84 -33.66 23.99
C HIS A 170 -32.35 -33.82 25.42
N SER A 171 -32.77 -32.71 26.04
CA SER A 171 -33.23 -32.69 27.42
C SER A 171 -34.64 -32.10 27.57
N ALA A 172 -34.97 -31.05 26.82
CA ALA A 172 -36.27 -30.39 26.87
C ALA A 172 -36.53 -29.54 25.62
N ASP A 173 -37.81 -29.33 25.32
CA ASP A 173 -38.29 -28.42 24.28
C ASP A 173 -39.24 -27.39 24.87
N TYR A 174 -39.11 -26.16 24.41
CA TYR A 174 -39.91 -25.03 24.86
C TYR A 174 -40.49 -24.32 23.64
N PRO A 175 -41.83 -24.26 23.50
CA PRO A 175 -42.43 -23.59 22.36
C PRO A 175 -42.15 -22.09 22.41
N VAL A 176 -41.63 -21.53 21.32
CA VAL A 176 -41.50 -20.07 21.18
C VAL A 176 -42.80 -19.54 20.58
N PRO A 177 -43.55 -18.68 21.31
CA PRO A 177 -44.78 -18.09 20.78
C PRO A 177 -44.48 -17.30 19.49
N ALA A 178 -45.47 -17.16 18.61
CA ALA A 178 -45.39 -16.19 17.53
C ALA A 178 -45.73 -14.80 18.05
N SER A 179 -44.98 -13.80 17.62
CA SER A 179 -45.26 -12.40 17.89
C SER A 179 -46.29 -11.84 16.89
N ALA A 180 -46.62 -10.56 17.05
CA ALA A 180 -47.49 -9.86 16.09
C ALA A 180 -46.76 -9.47 14.79
N GLU A 181 -45.44 -9.61 14.76
CA GLU A 181 -44.57 -9.14 13.68
C GLU A 181 -44.52 -10.13 12.51
N THR A 182 -44.48 -11.42 12.81
CA THR A 182 -44.21 -12.45 11.81
C THR A 182 -45.43 -13.32 11.55
N THR A 183 -45.29 -14.28 10.62
CA THR A 183 -46.37 -15.24 10.33
C THR A 183 -46.37 -16.41 11.32
N GLY A 184 -45.44 -16.43 12.28
CA GLY A 184 -45.18 -17.55 13.18
C GLY A 184 -44.47 -18.71 12.48
N HIS A 185 -43.82 -18.46 11.35
CA HIS A 185 -43.05 -19.47 10.63
C HIS A 185 -41.75 -19.76 11.41
N PRO A 186 -41.28 -21.01 11.53
CA PRO A 186 -40.09 -21.30 12.33
C PRO A 186 -38.80 -20.60 11.89
N LEU A 187 -38.66 -20.37 10.58
CA LEU A 187 -37.52 -19.63 10.02
C LEU A 187 -37.55 -18.14 10.37
N ASP A 188 -38.65 -17.66 10.95
CA ASP A 188 -38.71 -16.30 11.49
C ASP A 188 -37.87 -16.20 12.79
N LEU A 189 -37.49 -17.32 13.42
CA LEU A 189 -36.58 -17.33 14.58
C LEU A 189 -35.12 -17.31 14.15
N HIS A 190 -34.32 -16.49 14.81
CA HIS A 190 -32.86 -16.46 14.66
C HIS A 190 -32.18 -16.29 16.02
N ASP A 191 -30.99 -16.87 16.17
CA ASP A 191 -30.05 -16.73 17.27
C ASP A 191 -30.59 -17.02 18.68
N VAL A 192 -29.76 -17.65 19.51
CA VAL A 192 -30.03 -17.82 20.94
C VAL A 192 -28.84 -17.28 21.71
N ILE A 193 -29.11 -16.37 22.65
CA ILE A 193 -28.08 -15.77 23.49
C ILE A 193 -28.44 -15.90 24.96
N LEU A 194 -27.45 -16.21 25.79
CA LEU A 194 -27.60 -16.21 27.23
C LEU A 194 -27.10 -14.89 27.81
N VAL A 195 -27.93 -14.25 28.64
CA VAL A 195 -27.55 -13.11 29.47
C VAL A 195 -27.50 -13.56 30.92
N ASP A 196 -26.39 -13.31 31.61
CA ASP A 196 -26.14 -13.79 32.97
C ASP A 196 -27.12 -13.22 34.00
N ASP A 197 -27.60 -12.00 33.77
CA ASP A 197 -28.53 -11.34 34.68
C ASP A 197 -29.60 -10.52 33.92
N LEU A 198 -30.78 -11.12 33.81
CA LEU A 198 -32.02 -10.46 33.43
C LEU A 198 -32.99 -10.46 34.62
N GLU A 199 -33.17 -9.29 35.24
CA GLU A 199 -34.04 -9.09 36.41
C GLU A 199 -33.64 -9.96 37.62
N GLY A 200 -32.34 -10.16 37.85
CA GLY A 200 -31.77 -10.85 39.01
C GLY A 200 -31.48 -12.33 38.79
N SER A 201 -31.54 -12.84 37.56
CA SER A 201 -31.26 -14.25 37.22
C SER A 201 -30.94 -14.42 35.73
N PRO A 202 -30.20 -15.48 35.33
CA PRO A 202 -29.90 -15.75 33.92
C PRO A 202 -31.16 -15.90 33.06
N ALA A 203 -31.05 -15.51 31.80
CA ALA A 203 -32.12 -15.66 30.82
C ALA A 203 -31.57 -15.87 29.40
N LEU A 204 -32.33 -16.61 28.60
CA LEU A 204 -32.10 -16.84 27.17
C LEU A 204 -32.94 -15.85 26.39
N LEU A 205 -32.33 -15.23 25.39
CA LEU A 205 -32.98 -14.36 24.43
C LEU A 205 -33.00 -15.05 23.07
N VAL A 206 -34.16 -15.08 22.43
CA VAL A 206 -34.38 -15.71 21.13
C VAL A 206 -34.99 -14.67 20.20
N GLY A 207 -34.37 -14.41 19.05
CA GLY A 207 -34.88 -13.44 18.09
C GLY A 207 -36.05 -13.98 17.26
N GLU A 208 -36.96 -13.09 16.88
CA GLU A 208 -38.07 -13.30 15.95
C GLU A 208 -38.21 -12.09 15.01
N GLY A 209 -38.17 -12.33 13.70
CA GLY A 209 -38.43 -11.30 12.70
C GLY A 209 -37.34 -10.24 12.64
N GLU A 210 -37.74 -8.98 12.52
CA GLU A 210 -36.84 -7.84 12.53
C GLU A 210 -36.79 -7.14 13.90
N HIS A 211 -37.77 -7.24 14.79
CA HIS A 211 -37.85 -6.35 15.97
C HIS A 211 -38.24 -7.05 17.27
N THR A 212 -38.50 -8.35 17.26
CA THR A 212 -39.02 -9.06 18.43
C THR A 212 -37.97 -9.96 19.07
N ILE A 213 -37.70 -9.78 20.36
CA ILE A 213 -36.87 -10.70 21.16
C ILE A 213 -37.72 -11.39 22.24
N HIS A 214 -37.68 -12.71 22.30
CA HIS A 214 -38.32 -13.52 23.33
C HIS A 214 -37.35 -13.82 24.47
N ALA A 215 -37.78 -13.61 25.72
CA ALA A 215 -36.97 -13.95 26.89
C ALA A 215 -37.48 -15.22 27.58
N PHE A 216 -36.57 -16.12 27.96
CA PHE A 216 -36.85 -17.35 28.69
C PHE A 216 -35.89 -17.48 29.89
N ARG A 217 -36.33 -18.11 30.98
CA ARG A 217 -35.41 -18.63 32.00
C ARG A 217 -34.78 -19.93 31.48
N GLN A 218 -33.66 -20.32 32.08
CA GLN A 218 -33.00 -21.60 31.75
C GLN A 218 -33.83 -22.84 32.12
N ASP A 219 -34.89 -22.72 32.93
CA ASP A 219 -35.87 -23.79 33.12
C ASP A 219 -36.98 -23.81 32.04
N GLY A 220 -36.88 -22.88 31.08
CA GLY A 220 -37.80 -22.62 29.98
C GLY A 220 -39.04 -21.80 30.33
N THR A 221 -39.09 -21.20 31.52
CA THR A 221 -40.14 -20.23 31.86
C THR A 221 -40.09 -19.03 30.92
N TYR A 222 -41.12 -18.86 30.10
CA TYR A 222 -41.25 -17.70 29.22
C TYR A 222 -41.50 -16.40 30.01
N LEU A 223 -40.66 -15.40 29.78
CA LEU A 223 -40.67 -14.10 30.44
C LEU A 223 -41.35 -13.00 29.61
N GLY A 224 -41.84 -13.34 28.42
CA GLY A 224 -42.47 -12.42 27.49
C GLY A 224 -41.52 -11.86 26.43
N GLU A 225 -42.09 -11.05 25.55
CA GLU A 225 -41.36 -10.27 24.56
C GLU A 225 -40.57 -9.16 25.25
N ARG A 226 -39.44 -8.79 24.66
CA ARG A 226 -38.58 -7.68 25.04
C ARG A 226 -38.51 -6.72 23.86
N THR A 227 -38.68 -5.43 24.16
CA THR A 227 -38.67 -4.35 23.18
C THR A 227 -37.54 -3.38 23.52
N GLY A 228 -36.93 -2.75 22.52
CA GLY A 228 -35.80 -1.84 22.73
C GLY A 228 -34.46 -2.56 22.93
N LEU A 229 -34.41 -3.85 22.59
CA LEU A 229 -33.16 -4.57 22.34
C LEU A 229 -32.83 -4.48 20.85
N PRO A 230 -31.59 -4.84 20.46
CA PRO A 230 -31.25 -4.92 19.05
C PRO A 230 -32.16 -5.90 18.29
N ASP A 231 -32.37 -5.62 17.02
CA ASP A 231 -33.27 -6.34 16.10
C ASP A 231 -32.79 -7.78 15.90
N ALA A 232 -31.50 -7.94 15.60
CA ALA A 232 -30.82 -9.23 15.53
C ALA A 232 -29.70 -9.27 16.57
N VAL A 233 -29.94 -9.95 17.70
CA VAL A 233 -28.97 -10.06 18.79
C VAL A 233 -27.84 -11.00 18.37
N GLN A 234 -26.59 -10.53 18.46
CA GLN A 234 -25.40 -11.24 17.97
C GLN A 234 -24.59 -11.89 19.09
N ALA A 235 -24.45 -11.20 20.23
CA ALA A 235 -23.65 -11.70 21.35
C ALA A 235 -24.10 -11.12 22.70
N PRO A 236 -23.85 -11.84 23.81
CA PRO A 236 -23.92 -11.22 25.14
C PRO A 236 -22.82 -10.17 25.28
N PHE A 237 -23.11 -9.11 26.04
CA PHE A 237 -22.16 -8.02 26.29
C PHE A 237 -22.03 -7.79 27.80
N GLY A 238 -20.95 -8.31 28.37
CA GLY A 238 -20.82 -8.40 29.83
C GLY A 238 -22.00 -9.16 30.44
N ARG A 239 -22.38 -8.79 31.68
CA ARG A 239 -23.36 -9.58 32.46
C ARG A 239 -24.83 -9.28 32.20
N THR A 240 -25.16 -8.04 31.82
CA THR A 240 -26.55 -7.53 31.78
C THR A 240 -26.94 -6.94 30.43
N SER A 241 -26.04 -6.92 29.46
CA SER A 241 -26.27 -6.25 28.18
C SER A 241 -26.12 -7.22 27.03
N VAL A 242 -26.63 -6.80 25.87
CA VAL A 242 -26.53 -7.56 24.63
C VAL A 242 -26.10 -6.66 23.50
N ALA A 243 -25.25 -7.20 22.63
CA ALA A 243 -24.85 -6.57 21.39
C ALA A 243 -25.63 -7.20 20.23
N GLY A 244 -26.08 -6.38 19.29
CA GLY A 244 -26.78 -6.85 18.11
C GLY A 244 -26.99 -5.78 17.07
N MET A 245 -27.54 -6.17 15.94
CA MET A 245 -27.82 -5.31 14.81
C MET A 245 -29.21 -4.70 14.93
N SER A 246 -29.38 -3.45 14.51
CA SER A 246 -30.69 -2.85 14.28
C SER A 246 -30.72 -1.95 13.06
N ALA A 247 -31.87 -1.91 12.39
CA ALA A 247 -32.14 -0.92 11.36
C ALA A 247 -32.08 0.50 11.93
N VAL A 248 -31.46 1.41 11.18
CA VAL A 248 -31.41 2.83 11.57
C VAL A 248 -32.74 3.48 11.17
N PRO A 249 -33.50 4.07 12.12
CA PRO A 249 -34.80 4.64 11.82
C PRO A 249 -34.72 5.75 10.77
N GLY A 250 -35.44 5.57 9.65
CA GLY A 250 -35.54 6.57 8.58
C GLY A 250 -34.47 6.47 7.48
N ASP A 251 -33.65 5.42 7.51
CA ASP A 251 -32.63 5.12 6.50
C ASP A 251 -32.78 3.65 6.05
N GLU A 252 -33.53 3.44 4.96
CA GLU A 252 -33.84 2.11 4.44
C GLU A 252 -32.56 1.44 3.92
N GLY A 253 -32.01 0.50 4.70
CA GLY A 253 -30.80 -0.25 4.37
C GLY A 253 -29.60 0.03 5.27
N ALA A 254 -29.63 1.11 6.07
CA ALA A 254 -28.59 1.36 7.06
C ALA A 254 -28.84 0.53 8.32
N LEU A 255 -27.80 -0.17 8.76
CA LEU A 255 -27.80 -0.91 10.01
C LEU A 255 -26.87 -0.23 11.03
N SER A 256 -27.09 -0.54 12.29
CA SER A 256 -26.20 -0.13 13.37
C SER A 256 -25.97 -1.29 14.31
N LEU A 257 -24.73 -1.47 14.74
CA LEU A 257 -24.43 -2.31 15.88
C LEU A 257 -24.80 -1.54 17.14
N GLN A 258 -25.70 -2.12 17.93
CA GLN A 258 -26.23 -1.56 19.16
C GLN A 258 -25.85 -2.44 20.35
N VAL A 259 -25.52 -1.80 21.46
CA VAL A 259 -25.45 -2.48 22.76
C VAL A 259 -26.56 -1.93 23.63
N ALA A 260 -27.43 -2.80 24.14
CA ALA A 260 -28.53 -2.41 25.01
C ALA A 260 -28.49 -3.19 26.32
N ASP A 261 -28.88 -2.53 27.41
CA ASP A 261 -29.12 -3.21 28.68
C ASP A 261 -30.34 -4.14 28.51
N ALA A 262 -30.13 -5.44 28.72
CA ALA A 262 -31.12 -6.48 28.45
C ALA A 262 -32.40 -6.31 29.31
N SER A 263 -32.26 -5.71 30.50
CA SER A 263 -33.35 -5.56 31.46
C SER A 263 -34.22 -4.32 31.21
N THR A 264 -33.60 -3.23 30.77
CA THR A 264 -34.28 -1.94 30.60
C THR A 264 -34.54 -1.57 29.14
N GLY A 265 -33.84 -2.22 28.19
CA GLY A 265 -33.82 -1.80 26.79
C GLY A 265 -33.15 -0.43 26.59
N ALA A 266 -32.37 0.04 27.57
CA ALA A 266 -31.64 1.29 27.43
C ALA A 266 -30.47 1.07 26.47
N LEU A 267 -30.41 1.89 25.43
CA LEU A 267 -29.32 1.88 24.45
C LEU A 267 -28.08 2.44 25.11
N LEU A 268 -27.08 1.58 25.31
CA LEU A 268 -25.80 1.94 25.89
C LEU A 268 -24.84 2.46 24.82
N LEU A 269 -24.97 1.95 23.60
CA LEU A 269 -24.07 2.22 22.49
C LEU A 269 -24.77 2.02 21.15
N GLN A 270 -24.42 2.85 20.16
CA GLN A 270 -24.81 2.66 18.78
C GLN A 270 -23.68 3.10 17.86
N VAL A 271 -23.26 2.22 16.96
CA VAL A 271 -22.28 2.53 15.92
C VAL A 271 -22.82 2.06 14.56
N PRO A 272 -22.51 2.78 13.46
CA PRO A 272 -22.94 2.38 12.12
C PRO A 272 -22.36 1.04 11.68
N PHE A 273 -23.12 0.31 10.86
CA PHE A 273 -22.74 -0.98 10.30
C PHE A 273 -23.27 -1.12 8.88
N ARG A 274 -22.53 -1.84 8.03
CA ARG A 274 -22.90 -2.10 6.64
C ARG A 274 -22.79 -3.59 6.32
N THR A 275 -23.78 -4.09 5.60
CA THR A 275 -23.87 -5.49 5.14
C THR A 275 -23.22 -5.69 3.79
N ASP A 276 -23.16 -4.64 2.97
CA ASP A 276 -22.50 -4.63 1.67
C ASP A 276 -20.98 -4.58 1.92
N GLY A 277 -20.28 -5.65 1.56
CA GLY A 277 -18.82 -5.77 1.62
C GLY A 277 -18.08 -4.91 0.59
N GLU A 278 -18.70 -3.83 0.13
CA GLU A 278 -18.00 -2.82 -0.65
C GLU A 278 -17.04 -2.13 0.32
N ASP A 279 -15.75 -2.38 0.13
CA ASP A 279 -14.67 -1.69 0.82
C ASP A 279 -14.81 -0.17 0.68
N ALA A 280 -14.05 0.56 1.50
CA ALA A 280 -14.00 2.02 1.62
C ALA A 280 -13.88 2.79 0.28
N ALA A 281 -14.98 2.84 -0.47
CA ALA A 281 -15.12 3.61 -1.68
C ALA A 281 -15.15 5.10 -1.33
N ALA A 282 -14.68 5.92 -2.28
CA ALA A 282 -14.83 7.37 -2.20
C ALA A 282 -16.27 7.74 -1.80
N GLY A 283 -16.42 8.58 -0.77
CA GLY A 283 -17.73 9.02 -0.28
C GLY A 283 -18.28 8.29 0.94
N THR A 284 -17.58 7.28 1.46
CA THR A 284 -18.03 6.52 2.65
C THR A 284 -17.20 6.86 3.88
N THR A 285 -17.83 6.88 5.06
CA THR A 285 -17.09 6.86 6.33
C THR A 285 -16.73 5.42 6.69
N PRO A 286 -15.68 5.19 7.51
CA PRO A 286 -15.35 3.85 7.96
C PRO A 286 -16.54 3.18 8.65
N THR A 287 -16.91 1.99 8.19
CA THR A 287 -18.00 1.20 8.78
C THR A 287 -17.48 -0.14 9.29
N ILE A 288 -18.29 -0.80 10.12
CA ILE A 288 -18.00 -2.15 10.57
C ILE A 288 -18.56 -3.13 9.54
N GLN A 289 -17.73 -4.10 9.15
CA GLN A 289 -18.07 -5.21 8.27
C GLN A 289 -17.58 -6.52 8.89
N GLY A 290 -18.24 -7.63 8.51
CA GLY A 290 -17.79 -8.99 8.85
C GLY A 290 -17.51 -9.20 10.35
N ILE A 291 -18.47 -8.87 11.22
CA ILE A 291 -18.31 -9.02 12.68
C ILE A 291 -18.09 -10.50 13.00
N ARG A 292 -16.94 -10.78 13.60
CA ARG A 292 -16.55 -12.09 14.11
C ARG A 292 -16.73 -12.19 15.62
N GLY A 293 -16.95 -11.08 16.32
CA GLY A 293 -17.27 -11.10 17.75
C GLY A 293 -17.27 -9.71 18.38
N VAL A 294 -17.98 -9.58 19.51
CA VAL A 294 -18.09 -8.34 20.27
C VAL A 294 -17.87 -8.67 21.75
N ALA A 295 -17.05 -7.89 22.43
CA ALA A 295 -16.77 -8.04 23.85
C ALA A 295 -16.64 -6.68 24.56
N PRO A 296 -16.79 -6.59 25.89
CA PRO A 296 -16.48 -5.37 26.63
C PRO A 296 -15.04 -4.90 26.42
N GLY A 297 -14.80 -3.58 26.49
CA GLY A 297 -13.45 -3.02 26.43
C GLY A 297 -12.61 -3.37 27.66
N PRO A 298 -11.26 -3.46 27.54
CA PRO A 298 -10.38 -3.87 28.63
C PRO A 298 -10.38 -2.95 29.86
N ASP A 299 -10.78 -1.69 29.70
CA ASP A 299 -10.89 -0.71 30.79
C ASP A 299 -12.33 -0.55 31.32
N GLY A 300 -13.26 -1.37 30.82
CA GLY A 300 -14.69 -1.29 31.15
C GLY A 300 -15.42 -0.15 30.46
N ASP A 301 -14.78 0.55 29.54
CA ASP A 301 -15.37 1.53 28.64
C ASP A 301 -15.35 1.03 27.18
N GLY A 302 -16.47 1.28 26.49
CA GLY A 302 -16.61 0.86 25.11
C GLY A 302 -16.56 -0.66 24.94
N PHE A 303 -16.06 -1.10 23.79
CA PHE A 303 -16.11 -2.50 23.35
C PHE A 303 -14.95 -2.86 22.43
N LEU A 304 -14.61 -4.14 22.43
CA LEU A 304 -13.80 -4.78 21.42
C LEU A 304 -14.69 -5.35 20.33
N LEU A 305 -14.22 -5.18 19.11
CA LEU A 305 -14.84 -5.69 17.90
C LEU A 305 -13.82 -6.53 17.15
N ALA A 306 -14.10 -7.81 16.97
CA ALA A 306 -13.35 -8.65 16.05
C ALA A 306 -14.04 -8.61 14.67
N SER A 307 -13.27 -8.37 13.62
CA SER A 307 -13.71 -8.32 12.22
C SER A 307 -12.64 -8.90 11.30
N ALA A 308 -12.87 -8.87 9.98
CA ALA A 308 -11.88 -9.26 8.97
C ALA A 308 -10.59 -8.42 9.01
N THR A 309 -10.60 -7.23 9.63
CA THR A 309 -9.43 -6.36 9.73
C THR A 309 -8.64 -6.54 11.03
N GLY A 310 -9.13 -7.37 11.95
CA GLY A 310 -8.52 -7.62 13.26
C GLY A 310 -9.45 -7.32 14.43
N ILE A 311 -8.87 -6.97 15.59
CA ILE A 311 -9.60 -6.59 16.81
C ILE A 311 -9.44 -5.08 17.05
N GLU A 312 -10.54 -4.33 17.00
CA GLU A 312 -10.60 -2.90 17.26
C GLU A 312 -11.23 -2.60 18.63
N TRP A 313 -10.66 -1.65 19.38
CA TRP A 313 -11.26 -1.12 20.61
C TRP A 313 -11.88 0.24 20.33
N LEU A 314 -13.20 0.34 20.50
CA LEU A 314 -13.99 1.54 20.28
C LEU A 314 -14.61 1.99 21.61
N ASP A 315 -14.62 3.29 21.89
CA ASP A 315 -15.36 3.82 23.03
C ASP A 315 -16.87 3.93 22.77
N ALA A 316 -17.62 4.38 23.78
CA ALA A 316 -19.07 4.49 23.70
C ALA A 316 -19.61 5.48 22.65
N ALA A 317 -18.73 6.25 22.01
CA ALA A 317 -19.08 7.16 20.93
C ALA A 317 -18.59 6.70 19.56
N GLY A 318 -18.00 5.51 19.46
CA GLY A 318 -17.39 5.00 18.23
C GLY A 318 -16.00 5.57 17.95
N ILE A 319 -15.36 6.23 18.92
CA ILE A 319 -13.99 6.73 18.78
C ILE A 319 -13.02 5.58 19.05
N ARG A 320 -12.06 5.38 18.14
CA ARG A 320 -11.07 4.31 18.27
C ARG A 320 -10.04 4.60 19.35
N ARG A 321 -9.77 3.58 20.17
CA ARG A 321 -8.83 3.58 21.30
C ARG A 321 -7.64 2.64 21.11
N GLY A 322 -7.79 1.59 20.30
CA GLY A 322 -6.72 0.63 19.99
C GLY A 322 -7.11 -0.28 18.82
N LEU A 323 -6.11 -0.99 18.27
CA LEU A 323 -6.27 -1.90 17.13
C LEU A 323 -5.18 -2.97 17.19
N TRP A 324 -5.58 -4.23 17.03
CA TRP A 324 -4.71 -5.36 16.76
C TRP A 324 -5.09 -5.89 15.36
N THR A 325 -4.27 -5.58 14.37
CA THR A 325 -4.52 -5.92 12.97
C THR A 325 -4.43 -7.42 12.72
N ASP A 326 -5.28 -7.92 11.83
CA ASP A 326 -5.19 -9.30 11.36
C ASP A 326 -3.85 -9.55 10.64
N GLY A 327 -3.28 -10.74 10.80
CA GLY A 327 -1.92 -11.09 10.38
C GLY A 327 -0.79 -10.58 11.29
N ALA A 328 -1.05 -9.69 12.25
CA ALA A 328 -0.01 -9.16 13.14
C ALA A 328 0.19 -10.03 14.39
N ALA A 329 1.45 -10.41 14.65
CA ALA A 329 1.87 -11.11 15.87
C ALA A 329 1.03 -12.37 16.20
N GLY A 330 0.71 -13.18 15.18
CA GLY A 330 -0.02 -14.45 15.33
C GLY A 330 -1.54 -14.33 15.44
N LEU A 331 -2.11 -13.15 15.17
CA LEU A 331 -3.54 -13.00 14.92
C LEU A 331 -3.84 -13.38 13.47
N ASP A 332 -4.72 -14.34 13.27
CA ASP A 332 -5.31 -14.75 12.00
C ASP A 332 -6.72 -15.22 12.36
N LEU A 333 -7.63 -14.24 12.46
CA LEU A 333 -8.97 -14.49 12.94
C LEU A 333 -9.70 -15.44 11.98
N TRP A 334 -10.50 -16.35 12.51
CA TRP A 334 -11.33 -17.20 11.66
C TRP A 334 -12.41 -16.38 10.96
N GLU A 335 -12.83 -16.84 9.78
CA GLU A 335 -13.91 -16.20 9.01
C GLU A 335 -15.22 -16.08 9.81
N THR A 336 -15.45 -17.00 10.74
CA THR A 336 -16.64 -17.10 11.58
C THR A 336 -16.25 -17.14 13.06
N GLY A 337 -16.80 -16.22 13.87
CA GLY A 337 -16.82 -16.31 15.34
C GLY A 337 -15.47 -16.45 16.06
N GLY A 338 -14.92 -15.39 16.68
CA GLY A 338 -13.56 -15.46 17.22
C GLY A 338 -13.23 -14.66 18.48
N LEU A 339 -14.20 -14.06 19.18
CA LEU A 339 -13.92 -13.29 20.41
C LEU A 339 -15.01 -13.50 21.47
N ALA A 340 -14.59 -13.91 22.67
CA ALA A 340 -15.44 -13.96 23.86
C ALA A 340 -14.73 -13.36 25.07
N GLU A 341 -15.50 -12.83 26.03
CA GLU A 341 -15.03 -12.31 27.32
C GLU A 341 -15.85 -12.91 28.46
N HIS A 342 -15.17 -13.20 29.55
CA HIS A 342 -15.71 -13.81 30.77
C HIS A 342 -14.75 -13.51 31.92
N ASP A 343 -15.26 -12.90 32.99
CA ASP A 343 -14.52 -12.56 34.20
C ASP A 343 -13.17 -11.82 33.98
N GLY A 344 -13.12 -10.91 33.00
CA GLY A 344 -11.96 -10.06 32.69
C GLY A 344 -10.86 -10.74 31.88
N THR A 345 -11.14 -11.91 31.32
CA THR A 345 -10.27 -12.64 30.39
C THR A 345 -10.93 -12.65 29.02
N TYR A 346 -10.12 -12.60 27.97
CA TYR A 346 -10.54 -12.65 26.57
C TYR A 346 -10.06 -13.97 25.96
N TRP A 347 -10.94 -14.62 25.22
CA TRP A 347 -10.63 -15.82 24.44
C TRP A 347 -10.79 -15.50 22.96
N VAL A 348 -9.72 -15.72 22.20
CA VAL A 348 -9.66 -15.39 20.77
C VAL A 348 -9.41 -16.65 19.97
N LEU A 349 -10.28 -16.97 19.01
CA LEU A 349 -10.09 -18.08 18.07
C LEU A 349 -9.27 -17.57 16.87
N THR A 350 -8.12 -18.21 16.61
CA THR A 350 -7.14 -17.78 15.60
C THR A 350 -6.58 -18.99 14.84
N ARG A 351 -5.90 -18.77 13.72
CA ARG A 351 -5.18 -19.78 12.95
C ARG A 351 -3.68 -19.46 12.86
N GLY A 352 -2.84 -20.17 13.61
CA GLY A 352 -1.39 -20.00 13.55
C GLY A 352 -0.72 -21.14 12.78
N ASP A 353 0.09 -20.84 11.75
CA ASP A 353 0.85 -21.84 10.98
C ASP A 353 -0.01 -22.98 10.39
N GLY A 354 -1.25 -22.66 10.00
CA GLY A 354 -2.22 -23.65 9.51
C GLY A 354 -2.83 -24.53 10.60
N VAL A 355 -2.56 -24.21 11.88
CA VAL A 355 -3.15 -24.87 13.05
C VAL A 355 -4.11 -23.92 13.74
N ASP A 356 -5.28 -24.45 14.05
CA ASP A 356 -6.37 -23.78 14.74
C ASP A 356 -6.07 -23.66 16.24
N ARG A 357 -6.21 -22.47 16.84
CA ARG A 357 -5.78 -22.19 18.23
C ARG A 357 -6.73 -21.27 18.98
N VAL A 358 -6.77 -21.39 20.31
CA VAL A 358 -7.43 -20.42 21.20
C VAL A 358 -6.38 -19.63 21.96
N LEU A 359 -6.37 -18.31 21.82
CA LEU A 359 -5.56 -17.40 22.63
C LEU A 359 -6.35 -16.95 23.86
N THR A 360 -5.65 -16.74 24.96
CA THR A 360 -6.18 -16.21 26.22
C THR A 360 -5.40 -14.98 26.62
N LEU A 361 -6.13 -13.89 26.88
CA LEU A 361 -5.55 -12.59 27.25
C LEU A 361 -6.29 -12.03 28.45
N THR A 362 -5.57 -11.60 29.49
CA THR A 362 -6.11 -10.70 30.50
C THR A 362 -6.38 -9.31 29.91
N SER A 363 -7.15 -8.45 30.58
CA SER A 363 -7.33 -7.05 30.14
C SER A 363 -6.01 -6.30 29.89
N ASP A 364 -4.97 -6.55 30.69
CA ASP A 364 -3.67 -5.91 30.51
C ASP A 364 -2.91 -6.44 29.28
N GLU A 365 -3.03 -7.74 29.01
CA GLU A 365 -2.46 -8.39 27.82
C GLU A 365 -3.21 -7.94 26.55
N MET A 366 -4.54 -7.86 26.60
CA MET A 366 -5.36 -7.33 25.50
C MET A 366 -5.03 -5.87 25.20
N ARG A 367 -4.89 -5.01 26.23
CA ARG A 367 -4.44 -3.61 26.03
C ARG A 367 -3.07 -3.55 25.37
N SER A 368 -2.18 -4.47 25.72
CA SER A 368 -0.86 -4.57 25.09
C SER A 368 -0.97 -5.01 23.63
N ALA A 369 -1.82 -6.01 23.34
CA ALA A 369 -2.07 -6.52 21.99
C ALA A 369 -2.63 -5.44 21.04
N LEU A 370 -3.57 -4.62 21.53
CA LEU A 370 -4.16 -3.47 20.81
C LEU A 370 -3.18 -2.31 20.52
N THR A 371 -1.93 -2.44 20.96
CA THR A 371 -0.86 -1.48 20.72
C THR A 371 0.31 -2.09 19.93
N ILE A 372 0.16 -3.34 19.47
CA ILE A 372 1.18 -4.03 18.70
C ILE A 372 1.49 -3.23 17.43
N PRO A 373 2.78 -3.02 17.11
CA PRO A 373 3.14 -2.24 15.96
C PRO A 373 2.69 -2.88 14.64
N SER A 374 2.17 -2.07 13.72
CA SER A 374 1.72 -2.51 12.39
C SER A 374 2.59 -1.88 11.29
N ALA A 375 2.77 -2.61 10.19
CA ALA A 375 3.39 -2.05 9.00
C ALA A 375 2.44 -1.05 8.33
N LEU A 376 2.97 0.10 7.91
CA LEU A 376 2.24 1.11 7.15
C LEU A 376 2.47 0.88 5.65
N ASN A 377 1.45 0.41 4.95
CA ASN A 377 1.38 0.19 3.51
C ASN A 377 -0.08 0.39 3.04
N ALA A 378 -0.35 0.33 1.75
CA ALA A 378 -1.67 0.59 1.17
C ALA A 378 -2.74 -0.39 1.65
N SER A 379 -2.36 -1.63 1.98
CA SER A 379 -3.27 -2.64 2.54
C SER A 379 -3.74 -2.26 3.95
N ASN A 380 -2.84 -1.71 4.77
CA ASN A 380 -3.11 -1.43 6.19
C ASN A 380 -3.42 0.03 6.49
N GLU A 381 -3.00 0.99 5.65
CA GLU A 381 -3.21 2.42 5.88
C GLU A 381 -4.70 2.78 6.06
N PRO A 382 -5.65 2.29 5.25
CA PRO A 382 -7.08 2.58 5.45
C PRO A 382 -7.64 2.01 6.77
N ILE A 383 -7.03 0.95 7.30
CA ILE A 383 -7.40 0.35 8.60
C ILE A 383 -6.77 1.18 9.73
N LEU A 384 -5.50 1.56 9.57
CA LEU A 384 -4.75 2.31 10.57
C LEU A 384 -5.19 3.79 10.65
N ALA A 385 -5.46 4.48 9.54
CA ALA A 385 -5.72 5.92 9.49
C ALA A 385 -7.23 6.24 9.61
N ARG A 386 -7.84 5.90 10.75
CA ARG A 386 -9.27 6.15 11.03
C ARG A 386 -9.48 7.06 12.24
N LEU A 387 -10.43 8.00 12.11
CA LEU A 387 -10.91 8.81 13.25
C LEU A 387 -11.77 7.97 14.22
N GLY A 388 -12.48 6.98 13.70
CA GLY A 388 -13.39 6.10 14.43
C GLY A 388 -14.32 5.42 13.43
N VAL A 389 -15.31 4.69 13.93
CA VAL A 389 -16.38 4.14 13.10
C VAL A 389 -17.46 5.20 12.93
N GLY A 390 -17.93 5.41 11.70
CA GLY A 390 -19.01 6.35 11.41
C GLY A 390 -18.61 7.81 11.35
N ILE A 391 -17.31 8.12 11.29
CA ILE A 391 -16.78 9.48 11.13
C ILE A 391 -15.56 9.46 10.20
N GLY A 392 -15.54 10.35 9.21
CA GLY A 392 -14.45 10.45 8.26
C GLY A 392 -14.55 11.69 7.38
N ALA A 393 -13.48 11.99 6.67
CA ALA A 393 -13.54 12.90 5.54
C ALA A 393 -14.04 12.13 4.31
N VAL A 394 -14.86 12.76 3.49
CA VAL A 394 -15.43 12.18 2.27
C VAL A 394 -15.46 13.20 1.13
N THR A 395 -15.47 12.71 -0.11
CA THR A 395 -15.90 13.48 -1.28
C THR A 395 -17.13 12.85 -1.91
N HIS A 396 -17.82 13.58 -2.79
CA HIS A 396 -18.95 13.05 -3.56
C HIS A 396 -18.56 12.67 -4.98
N ARG A 397 -17.27 12.39 -5.21
CA ARG A 397 -16.72 12.07 -6.52
C ARG A 397 -16.07 10.71 -6.51
N GLU A 398 -16.21 10.00 -7.61
CA GLU A 398 -15.50 8.74 -7.81
C GLU A 398 -13.99 8.99 -7.82
N PHE A 399 -13.25 8.08 -7.19
CA PHE A 399 -11.80 8.17 -7.03
C PHE A 399 -11.32 9.50 -6.40
N ASP A 400 -12.15 10.16 -5.59
CA ASP A 400 -11.88 11.48 -5.00
C ASP A 400 -11.30 12.48 -6.04
N HIS A 401 -11.72 12.37 -7.30
CA HIS A 401 -11.18 13.13 -8.43
C HIS A 401 -12.15 14.21 -8.90
N PHE A 402 -11.62 15.40 -9.13
CA PHE A 402 -12.36 16.55 -9.65
C PHE A 402 -11.78 16.99 -10.98
N ASP A 403 -12.48 16.70 -12.08
CA ASP A 403 -12.13 17.23 -13.40
C ASP A 403 -12.36 18.74 -13.45
N ALA A 404 -11.44 19.51 -14.04
CA ALA A 404 -11.68 20.93 -14.23
C ALA A 404 -12.87 21.16 -15.19
N PRO A 405 -13.79 22.11 -14.91
CA PRO A 405 -13.70 23.19 -13.91
C PRO A 405 -14.41 22.88 -12.58
N ASP A 406 -14.67 21.61 -12.24
CA ASP A 406 -15.37 21.27 -11.02
C ASP A 406 -14.60 21.76 -9.79
N GLU A 407 -15.29 22.49 -8.91
CA GLU A 407 -14.70 22.95 -7.65
C GLU A 407 -14.57 21.76 -6.69
N PRO A 408 -13.37 21.51 -6.13
CA PRO A 408 -13.19 20.43 -5.16
C PRO A 408 -13.99 20.72 -3.89
N ALA A 409 -14.59 19.66 -3.34
CA ALA A 409 -15.36 19.73 -2.11
C ALA A 409 -15.09 18.49 -1.25
N VAL A 410 -14.64 18.73 -0.02
CA VAL A 410 -14.42 17.69 1.00
C VAL A 410 -15.32 18.00 2.19
N PHE A 411 -15.94 16.97 2.73
CA PHE A 411 -16.85 17.08 3.87
C PHE A 411 -16.34 16.22 5.02
N LEU A 412 -16.44 16.73 6.24
CA LEU A 412 -16.41 15.89 7.43
C LEU A 412 -17.81 15.31 7.61
N ARG A 413 -17.94 14.01 7.41
CA ARG A 413 -19.19 13.26 7.55
C ARG A 413 -19.21 12.49 8.86
N THR A 414 -20.37 12.46 9.49
CA THR A 414 -20.70 11.49 10.52
C THR A 414 -21.98 10.75 10.12
N GLU A 415 -22.06 9.48 10.45
CA GLU A 415 -23.27 8.70 10.21
C GLU A 415 -24.31 8.92 11.31
N THR A 416 -25.56 8.57 11.02
CA THR A 416 -26.68 8.68 11.96
C THR A 416 -26.36 8.01 13.30
N GLY A 417 -26.58 8.76 14.39
CA GLY A 417 -26.34 8.31 15.76
C GLY A 417 -24.91 8.49 16.27
N TRP A 418 -23.94 8.81 15.40
CA TRP A 418 -22.54 8.99 15.81
C TRP A 418 -22.37 10.07 16.88
N GLY A 419 -21.59 9.78 17.92
CA GLY A 419 -21.29 10.72 19.01
C GLY A 419 -22.45 11.00 19.99
N GLN A 420 -23.65 10.46 19.75
CA GLN A 420 -24.79 10.56 20.67
C GLN A 420 -24.65 9.55 21.81
N ARG A 421 -24.91 9.97 23.05
CA ARG A 421 -24.88 9.08 24.22
C ARG A 421 -26.17 9.18 25.01
N GLN A 422 -26.94 8.09 25.09
CA GLN A 422 -28.20 8.09 25.82
C GLN A 422 -27.94 8.25 27.33
N GLY A 423 -28.54 9.26 27.96
CA GLY A 423 -28.40 9.51 29.40
C GLY A 423 -27.06 10.12 29.84
N ALA A 424 -26.17 10.45 28.90
CA ALA A 424 -24.91 11.16 29.15
C ALA A 424 -24.78 12.40 28.25
N PRO A 425 -23.87 13.35 28.53
CA PRO A 425 -23.56 14.40 27.59
C PRO A 425 -22.97 13.83 26.30
N ASP A 426 -23.28 14.49 25.17
CA ASP A 426 -22.66 14.23 23.88
C ASP A 426 -21.12 14.30 23.99
N VAL A 427 -20.44 13.73 23.01
CA VAL A 427 -18.98 13.87 22.93
C VAL A 427 -18.57 15.33 22.83
N SER A 428 -17.49 15.69 23.53
CA SER A 428 -16.93 17.04 23.48
C SER A 428 -15.61 17.01 22.72
N VAL A 429 -15.71 16.86 21.39
CA VAL A 429 -14.57 16.75 20.49
C VAL A 429 -14.62 17.81 19.38
N ASP A 430 -13.45 18.14 18.85
CA ASP A 430 -13.27 18.92 17.63
C ASP A 430 -12.43 18.11 16.63
N VAL A 431 -12.53 18.41 15.33
CA VAL A 431 -11.60 17.89 14.31
C VAL A 431 -10.68 19.02 13.88
N ARG A 432 -9.37 18.81 14.03
CA ARG A 432 -8.34 19.68 13.45
C ARG A 432 -7.90 19.12 12.11
N TYR A 433 -7.70 19.98 11.12
CA TYR A 433 -7.25 19.54 9.82
C TYR A 433 -6.32 20.55 9.13
N THR A 434 -5.50 20.03 8.24
CA THR A 434 -4.67 20.79 7.28
C THR A 434 -4.86 20.20 5.89
N VAL A 435 -4.75 21.04 4.87
CA VAL A 435 -4.71 20.62 3.47
C VAL A 435 -3.36 20.97 2.87
N ARG A 436 -2.72 19.99 2.23
CA ARG A 436 -1.48 20.19 1.49
C ARG A 436 -1.59 19.65 0.07
N GLY A 437 -0.83 20.26 -0.84
CA GLY A 437 -0.52 19.67 -2.14
C GLY A 437 0.89 19.09 -2.15
N ASP A 438 1.40 18.79 -3.35
CA ASP A 438 2.72 18.20 -3.56
C ASP A 438 3.86 19.04 -2.93
N PRO A 439 4.56 18.49 -1.91
CA PRO A 439 5.67 19.14 -1.23
C PRO A 439 6.97 19.15 -2.03
N LEU A 440 7.08 18.44 -3.16
CA LEU A 440 8.22 18.50 -4.08
C LEU A 440 8.06 19.60 -5.13
N SER A 441 6.83 20.14 -5.27
CA SER A 441 6.55 21.29 -6.13
C SER A 441 7.39 22.52 -5.73
N PRO A 442 7.90 23.32 -6.69
CA PRO A 442 8.53 24.62 -6.41
C PRO A 442 7.62 25.63 -5.69
N SER A 443 6.30 25.43 -5.72
CA SER A 443 5.33 26.26 -5.02
C SER A 443 4.26 25.36 -4.40
N PRO A 444 4.57 24.70 -3.27
CA PRO A 444 3.67 23.75 -2.64
C PRO A 444 2.45 24.48 -2.06
N VAL A 445 1.28 23.84 -2.12
CA VAL A 445 0.09 24.32 -1.41
C VAL A 445 0.17 23.84 0.02
N LEU A 446 0.12 24.78 0.97
CA LEU A 446 0.08 24.50 2.40
C LEU A 446 -0.98 25.39 3.04
N GLN A 447 -1.99 24.77 3.63
CA GLN A 447 -3.01 25.46 4.39
C GLN A 447 -2.64 25.50 5.87
N GLU A 448 -2.89 26.64 6.53
CA GLU A 448 -2.83 26.71 7.99
C GLU A 448 -3.84 25.76 8.64
N GLU A 449 -3.53 25.25 9.84
CA GLU A 449 -4.42 24.36 10.59
C GLU A 449 -5.76 25.04 10.88
N ARG A 450 -6.85 24.29 10.68
CA ARG A 450 -8.22 24.70 10.92
C ARG A 450 -8.90 23.72 11.86
N THR A 451 -9.97 24.18 12.50
CA THR A 451 -10.80 23.37 13.40
C THR A 451 -12.24 23.42 12.94
N VAL A 452 -12.89 22.26 12.95
CA VAL A 452 -14.31 22.10 12.64
C VAL A 452 -14.97 21.21 13.71
N GLU A 453 -16.22 21.51 14.06
CA GLU A 453 -17.00 20.66 14.96
C GLU A 453 -17.63 19.52 14.13
N PRO A 454 -17.46 18.24 14.53
CA PRO A 454 -18.15 17.14 13.87
C PRO A 454 -19.66 17.23 14.10
N PRO A 455 -20.51 16.98 13.09
CA PRO A 455 -21.95 16.95 13.28
C PRO A 455 -22.35 15.79 14.20
N ILE A 456 -22.84 16.07 15.42
CA ILE A 456 -23.26 15.01 16.34
C ILE A 456 -24.64 14.47 15.93
N GLY A 457 -24.76 13.14 15.84
CA GLY A 457 -25.99 12.46 15.44
C GLY A 457 -26.16 12.24 13.94
N GLY A 458 -25.16 12.57 13.14
CA GLY A 458 -25.14 12.38 11.70
C GLY A 458 -25.18 13.68 10.91
N GLY A 459 -24.63 13.65 9.70
CA GLY A 459 -24.63 14.73 8.73
C GLY A 459 -23.24 15.08 8.20
N GLU A 460 -23.16 16.17 7.44
CA GLU A 460 -21.93 16.63 6.80
C GLU A 460 -21.64 18.09 7.13
N THR A 461 -20.38 18.38 7.41
CA THR A 461 -19.86 19.75 7.53
C THR A 461 -18.78 19.95 6.45
N PRO A 462 -18.93 20.92 5.53
CA PRO A 462 -17.91 21.18 4.51
C PRO A 462 -16.60 21.66 5.15
N LEU A 463 -15.48 21.17 4.64
CA LEU A 463 -14.15 21.65 4.98
C LEU A 463 -13.78 22.82 4.07
N GLU A 464 -13.11 23.83 4.61
CA GLU A 464 -12.61 24.94 3.79
C GLU A 464 -11.31 24.50 3.13
N LEU A 465 -11.29 24.49 1.80
CA LEU A 465 -10.14 24.07 1.00
C LEU A 465 -9.29 25.27 0.53
N PRO A 466 -8.00 25.08 0.22
CA PRO A 466 -7.20 26.09 -0.46
C PRO A 466 -7.72 26.35 -1.89
N GLU A 467 -7.19 27.37 -2.56
CA GLU A 467 -7.51 27.63 -3.97
C GLU A 467 -7.20 26.40 -4.84
N ALA A 468 -8.19 25.98 -5.61
CA ALA A 468 -8.10 24.81 -6.47
C ALA A 468 -7.13 25.08 -7.63
N ARG A 469 -6.19 24.16 -7.84
CA ARG A 469 -5.33 24.09 -9.01
C ARG A 469 -5.09 22.61 -9.34
N PRO A 470 -4.77 22.26 -10.60
CA PRO A 470 -4.44 20.89 -10.95
C PRO A 470 -3.34 20.31 -10.05
N GLY A 471 -3.52 19.08 -9.59
CA GLY A 471 -2.58 18.40 -8.70
C GLY A 471 -3.25 17.48 -7.68
N ALA A 472 -2.41 16.72 -6.98
CA ALA A 472 -2.80 15.86 -5.87
C ALA A 472 -2.78 16.64 -4.55
N TYR A 473 -3.70 16.28 -3.66
CA TYR A 473 -3.91 16.91 -2.36
C TYR A 473 -4.12 15.87 -1.27
N GLU A 474 -3.77 16.23 -0.05
CA GLU A 474 -4.05 15.44 1.16
C GLU A 474 -4.66 16.34 2.22
N VAL A 475 -5.80 15.90 2.77
CA VAL A 475 -6.41 16.43 3.97
C VAL A 475 -5.95 15.57 5.14
N SER A 476 -5.12 16.10 6.02
CA SER A 476 -4.74 15.43 7.28
C SER A 476 -5.73 15.84 8.37
N LEU A 477 -6.34 14.88 9.07
CA LEU A 477 -7.35 15.11 10.11
C LEU A 477 -6.93 14.49 11.45
N ALA A 478 -7.21 15.21 12.53
CA ALA A 478 -7.00 14.76 13.89
C ALA A 478 -8.25 15.02 14.74
N LEU A 479 -8.81 13.98 15.36
CA LEU A 479 -9.90 14.12 16.32
C LEU A 479 -9.32 14.51 17.69
N VAL A 480 -9.82 15.58 18.28
CA VAL A 480 -9.25 16.18 19.49
C VAL A 480 -10.30 16.30 20.58
N ASP A 481 -9.96 15.86 21.79
CA ASP A 481 -10.78 16.13 22.98
C ASP A 481 -10.72 17.62 23.33
N ARG A 482 -11.87 18.30 23.35
CA ARG A 482 -11.96 19.75 23.54
C ARG A 482 -11.51 20.20 24.95
N GLY A 483 -11.70 19.34 25.95
CA GLY A 483 -11.39 19.66 27.34
C GLY A 483 -9.90 19.63 27.65
N SER A 484 -9.20 18.61 27.15
CA SER A 484 -7.78 18.36 27.40
C SER A 484 -6.88 18.86 26.26
N GLY A 485 -7.42 19.02 25.05
CA GLY A 485 -6.65 19.25 23.83
C GLY A 485 -5.88 18.02 23.33
N ALA A 486 -6.11 16.85 23.92
CA ALA A 486 -5.46 15.61 23.52
C ALA A 486 -6.01 15.10 22.18
N ILE A 487 -5.14 14.69 21.28
CA ILE A 487 -5.55 14.04 20.04
C ILE A 487 -5.91 12.59 20.36
N LEU A 488 -7.11 12.18 19.97
CA LEU A 488 -7.71 10.87 20.23
C LEU A 488 -7.44 9.89 19.08
N SER A 489 -7.53 10.37 17.84
CA SER A 489 -7.39 9.59 16.60
C SER A 489 -6.99 10.47 15.42
N GLY A 490 -6.54 9.86 14.32
CA GLY A 490 -6.04 10.55 13.13
C GLY A 490 -6.39 9.81 11.84
N SER A 491 -6.56 10.55 10.75
CA SER A 491 -6.89 10.03 9.43
C SER A 491 -6.41 10.97 8.32
N CYS A 492 -6.45 10.51 7.07
CA CYS A 492 -6.30 11.35 5.90
C CYS A 492 -7.36 11.03 4.85
N LEU A 493 -7.65 12.02 4.02
CA LEU A 493 -8.30 11.82 2.73
C LEU A 493 -7.40 12.41 1.64
N ARG A 494 -7.16 11.64 0.58
CA ARG A 494 -6.42 12.07 -0.60
C ARG A 494 -7.43 12.39 -1.69
N TYR A 495 -7.25 13.51 -2.37
CA TYR A 495 -8.08 13.89 -3.51
C TYR A 495 -7.22 14.52 -4.59
N SER A 496 -7.76 14.63 -5.80
CA SER A 496 -7.03 15.20 -6.92
C SER A 496 -7.88 16.15 -7.74
N VAL A 497 -7.22 17.13 -8.35
CA VAL A 497 -7.83 18.06 -9.29
C VAL A 497 -7.15 17.85 -10.64
N GLY A 498 -7.94 17.51 -11.66
CA GLY A 498 -7.47 17.32 -13.03
C GLY A 498 -7.12 18.63 -13.72
N ALA A 499 -6.28 18.56 -14.76
CA ALA A 499 -6.02 19.71 -15.62
C ALA A 499 -7.11 19.85 -16.68
N GLU A 500 -7.44 21.10 -17.07
CA GLU A 500 -8.49 21.41 -18.05
C GLU A 500 -8.29 20.72 -19.41
N ASP A 501 -7.03 20.48 -19.80
CA ASP A 501 -6.67 19.80 -21.05
C ASP A 501 -6.32 18.32 -20.87
N ALA A 502 -6.46 17.79 -19.66
CA ALA A 502 -6.23 16.39 -19.33
C ALA A 502 -7.35 15.84 -18.42
N PRO A 503 -8.63 15.92 -18.83
CA PRO A 503 -9.72 15.35 -18.05
C PRO A 503 -9.59 13.83 -17.99
N LEU A 504 -9.97 13.25 -16.85
CA LEU A 504 -9.93 11.81 -16.64
C LEU A 504 -11.29 11.14 -16.83
N ASP A 505 -12.39 11.78 -16.45
CA ASP A 505 -13.75 11.22 -16.59
C ASP A 505 -13.88 9.77 -16.08
N LEU A 506 -13.50 9.56 -14.82
CA LEU A 506 -13.40 8.22 -14.23
C LEU A 506 -14.76 7.57 -13.95
N ALA A 507 -15.86 8.33 -14.05
CA ALA A 507 -17.20 7.85 -13.76
C ALA A 507 -17.80 6.93 -14.84
N GLU A 508 -17.17 6.88 -16.01
CA GLU A 508 -17.58 6.02 -17.13
C GLU A 508 -16.66 4.79 -17.29
N LEU A 509 -15.89 4.43 -16.26
CA LEU A 509 -15.03 3.26 -16.34
C LEU A 509 -15.85 1.96 -16.32
N PRO A 510 -15.51 0.97 -17.17
CA PRO A 510 -16.09 -0.37 -17.15
C PRO A 510 -15.81 -1.08 -15.83
N ASP A 511 -16.65 -2.06 -15.48
CA ASP A 511 -16.38 -2.98 -14.37
C ASP A 511 -15.10 -3.81 -14.61
N GLY A 512 -14.71 -4.59 -13.60
CA GLY A 512 -13.58 -5.50 -13.69
C GLY A 512 -12.26 -4.92 -13.18
N ALA A 513 -12.30 -3.98 -12.24
CA ALA A 513 -11.17 -3.77 -11.34
C ALA A 513 -11.25 -4.74 -10.16
N ASP A 514 -10.10 -5.22 -9.74
CA ASP A 514 -9.92 -5.83 -8.44
C ASP A 514 -8.63 -5.32 -7.78
N TRP A 515 -8.38 -5.81 -6.57
CA TRP A 515 -7.17 -5.48 -5.82
C TRP A 515 -5.88 -5.75 -6.62
N GLY A 516 -5.88 -6.77 -7.48
CA GLY A 516 -4.77 -7.21 -8.34
C GLY A 516 -4.67 -6.50 -9.69
N GLY A 517 -5.63 -5.65 -10.05
CA GLY A 517 -5.52 -4.72 -11.18
C GLY A 517 -6.80 -4.57 -12.01
N ALA A 518 -6.72 -3.76 -13.08
CA ALA A 518 -7.81 -3.60 -14.02
C ALA A 518 -7.84 -4.74 -15.06
N GLY A 519 -9.04 -5.27 -15.33
CA GLY A 519 -9.31 -6.18 -16.44
C GLY A 519 -9.12 -5.52 -17.82
N PRO A 520 -9.12 -6.30 -18.91
CA PRO A 520 -8.70 -5.82 -20.23
C PRO A 520 -9.39 -4.53 -20.73
N LEU A 521 -10.72 -4.46 -20.74
CA LEU A 521 -11.44 -3.29 -21.26
C LEU A 521 -11.21 -2.04 -20.39
N ARG A 522 -11.29 -2.21 -19.07
CA ARG A 522 -11.04 -1.16 -18.10
C ARG A 522 -9.60 -0.66 -18.18
N GLY A 523 -8.63 -1.57 -18.26
CA GLY A 523 -7.22 -1.27 -18.43
C GLY A 523 -6.91 -0.51 -19.72
N ALA A 524 -7.54 -0.89 -20.84
CA ALA A 524 -7.42 -0.16 -22.11
C ALA A 524 -7.97 1.28 -22.00
N GLN A 525 -9.11 1.47 -21.34
CA GLN A 525 -9.68 2.79 -21.11
C GLN A 525 -8.78 3.65 -20.22
N LEU A 526 -8.28 3.09 -19.11
CA LEU A 526 -7.35 3.77 -18.22
C LEU A 526 -6.06 4.18 -18.94
N ALA A 527 -5.51 3.28 -19.77
CA ALA A 527 -4.30 3.58 -20.53
C ALA A 527 -4.48 4.76 -21.50
N ALA A 528 -5.66 4.87 -22.12
CA ALA A 528 -6.03 6.02 -22.96
C ALA A 528 -6.21 7.29 -22.13
N THR A 529 -7.04 7.22 -21.09
CA THR A 529 -7.43 8.32 -20.23
C THR A 529 -6.24 8.97 -19.52
N LEU A 530 -5.39 8.14 -18.90
CA LEU A 530 -4.16 8.57 -18.23
C LEU A 530 -3.03 8.89 -19.22
N GLY A 531 -3.15 8.54 -20.50
CA GLY A 531 -2.07 8.73 -21.46
C GLY A 531 -0.83 7.86 -21.18
N VAL A 532 -1.03 6.68 -20.56
CA VAL A 532 0.02 5.65 -20.42
C VAL A 532 0.37 5.09 -21.81
N GLY A 533 -0.62 5.01 -22.70
CA GLY A 533 -0.44 4.59 -24.08
C GLY A 533 -0.40 3.07 -24.30
N SER A 534 -0.28 2.27 -23.24
CA SER A 534 -0.36 0.82 -23.35
C SER A 534 -0.97 0.14 -22.12
N HIS A 535 -1.49 -1.08 -22.33
CA HIS A 535 -1.97 -1.96 -21.27
C HIS A 535 -1.57 -3.42 -21.59
N ARG A 536 -1.16 -4.17 -20.56
CA ARG A 536 -0.74 -5.57 -20.70
C ARG A 536 -1.81 -6.53 -20.19
N ILE A 537 -2.18 -7.47 -21.06
CA ILE A 537 -3.04 -8.61 -20.73
C ILE A 537 -2.14 -9.81 -20.45
N GLN A 538 -2.08 -10.24 -19.19
CA GLN A 538 -1.22 -11.34 -18.75
C GLN A 538 -1.99 -12.66 -18.64
N LEU A 539 -1.68 -13.61 -19.52
CA LEU A 539 -2.32 -14.92 -19.53
C LEU A 539 -1.63 -15.86 -18.54
N ASP A 540 -2.42 -16.47 -17.66
CA ASP A 540 -1.96 -17.63 -16.87
C ASP A 540 -2.04 -18.89 -17.74
N PHE A 541 -0.89 -19.30 -18.28
CA PHE A 541 -0.81 -20.45 -19.17
C PHE A 541 -1.23 -21.76 -18.48
N SER A 542 -0.96 -21.92 -17.19
CA SER A 542 -1.29 -23.15 -16.46
C SER A 542 -2.80 -23.31 -16.28
N SER A 543 -3.51 -22.19 -16.06
CA SER A 543 -4.97 -22.17 -16.03
C SER A 543 -5.58 -22.31 -17.42
N LEU A 544 -4.96 -21.70 -18.44
CA LEU A 544 -5.45 -21.71 -19.82
C LEU A 544 -5.25 -23.06 -20.52
N VAL A 545 -4.19 -23.81 -20.21
CA VAL A 545 -3.85 -25.10 -20.81
C VAL A 545 -3.73 -26.17 -19.71
N PRO A 546 -4.82 -26.85 -19.33
CA PRO A 546 -4.82 -27.80 -18.22
C PRO A 546 -3.95 -29.05 -18.43
N ASP A 547 -3.68 -29.44 -19.68
CA ASP A 547 -2.73 -30.51 -20.03
C ASP A 547 -1.67 -30.01 -21.04
N PRO A 548 -0.60 -29.35 -20.54
CA PRO A 548 0.44 -28.77 -21.39
C PRO A 548 1.18 -29.80 -22.27
N ALA A 549 1.21 -31.07 -21.87
CA ALA A 549 1.90 -32.13 -22.60
C ALA A 549 1.04 -32.77 -23.71
N ALA A 550 -0.26 -32.45 -23.77
CA ALA A 550 -1.14 -32.94 -24.81
C ALA A 550 -0.80 -32.34 -26.19
N THR A 551 -1.38 -32.93 -27.24
CA THR A 551 -1.26 -32.36 -28.59
C THR A 551 -2.02 -31.04 -28.66
N PRO A 552 -1.37 -29.92 -29.04
CA PRO A 552 -2.01 -28.61 -29.09
C PRO A 552 -3.26 -28.58 -29.96
N SER A 553 -4.37 -28.09 -29.41
CA SER A 553 -5.63 -27.90 -30.13
C SER A 553 -6.56 -26.95 -29.37
N ALA A 554 -7.47 -26.25 -30.05
CA ALA A 554 -8.41 -25.33 -29.40
C ALA A 554 -9.31 -26.00 -28.36
N ASP A 555 -9.66 -27.29 -28.55
CA ASP A 555 -10.44 -28.10 -27.59
C ASP A 555 -9.71 -28.37 -26.27
N GLY A 556 -8.39 -28.16 -26.23
CA GLY A 556 -7.55 -28.33 -25.03
C GLY A 556 -7.27 -27.03 -24.28
N VAL A 557 -7.88 -25.92 -24.68
CA VAL A 557 -7.76 -24.61 -24.03
C VAL A 557 -9.02 -24.32 -23.23
N ASP A 558 -8.85 -23.89 -21.97
CA ASP A 558 -9.94 -23.38 -21.15
C ASP A 558 -10.12 -21.87 -21.35
N TRP A 559 -11.00 -21.49 -22.28
CA TRP A 559 -11.21 -20.08 -22.63
C TRP A 559 -11.84 -19.24 -21.51
N PHE A 560 -12.39 -19.85 -20.45
CA PHE A 560 -12.84 -19.14 -19.25
C PHE A 560 -11.70 -18.80 -18.28
N ALA A 561 -10.47 -19.23 -18.56
CA ALA A 561 -9.28 -18.76 -17.87
C ALA A 561 -8.73 -17.45 -18.45
N LEU A 562 -9.37 -16.89 -19.49
CA LEU A 562 -8.97 -15.60 -20.04
C LEU A 562 -9.33 -14.45 -19.08
N PRO A 563 -8.46 -13.44 -18.92
CA PRO A 563 -8.78 -12.27 -18.10
C PRO A 563 -10.06 -11.57 -18.56
N GLY A 564 -10.93 -11.20 -17.62
CA GLY A 564 -12.20 -10.53 -17.90
C GLY A 564 -13.32 -11.43 -18.42
N SER A 565 -13.13 -12.76 -18.49
CA SER A 565 -14.22 -13.66 -18.86
C SER A 565 -15.26 -13.77 -17.76
N ASP A 566 -16.52 -13.56 -18.11
CA ASP A 566 -17.65 -13.86 -17.23
C ASP A 566 -18.14 -15.30 -17.48
N THR A 567 -18.33 -16.07 -16.40
CA THR A 567 -18.92 -17.42 -16.47
C THR A 567 -20.46 -17.38 -16.55
N GLY A 568 -21.05 -16.18 -16.48
CA GLY A 568 -22.46 -15.87 -16.54
C GLY A 568 -23.14 -15.97 -15.17
N GLU A 569 -23.89 -14.93 -14.78
CA GLU A 569 -24.57 -14.79 -13.47
C GLU A 569 -25.52 -15.95 -13.10
N ASP A 570 -25.90 -16.81 -14.04
CA ASP A 570 -26.92 -17.86 -13.85
C ASP A 570 -26.38 -19.31 -13.95
N GLY A 571 -25.07 -19.51 -14.04
CA GLY A 571 -24.46 -20.85 -14.13
C GLY A 571 -24.85 -21.64 -15.40
N VAL A 572 -25.24 -20.95 -16.46
CA VAL A 572 -25.56 -21.53 -17.76
C VAL A 572 -24.33 -21.44 -18.65
N GLU A 573 -23.72 -22.58 -18.97
CA GLU A 573 -22.57 -22.62 -19.89
C GLU A 573 -22.91 -21.96 -21.24
N PRO A 574 -22.10 -20.99 -21.69
CA PRO A 574 -22.25 -20.36 -23.00
C PRO A 574 -22.24 -21.40 -24.13
N THR A 575 -23.05 -21.15 -25.17
CA THR A 575 -23.08 -22.02 -26.36
C THR A 575 -21.80 -21.99 -27.19
N ASP A 576 -20.96 -20.98 -26.96
CA ASP A 576 -19.64 -20.80 -27.58
C ASP A 576 -18.66 -20.30 -26.49
N PRO A 577 -17.96 -21.22 -25.81
CA PRO A 577 -17.01 -20.88 -24.75
C PRO A 577 -15.87 -19.96 -25.19
N GLU A 578 -15.35 -20.13 -26.41
CA GLU A 578 -14.29 -19.27 -26.95
C GLU A 578 -14.80 -17.84 -27.10
N ALA A 579 -15.94 -17.64 -27.76
CA ALA A 579 -16.51 -16.31 -27.94
C ALA A 579 -16.89 -15.62 -26.61
N ALA A 580 -17.35 -16.40 -25.62
CA ALA A 580 -17.65 -15.89 -24.28
C ALA A 580 -16.39 -15.45 -23.53
N GLY A 581 -15.33 -16.27 -23.57
CA GLY A 581 -14.05 -15.95 -22.94
C GLY A 581 -13.39 -14.68 -23.52
N PHE A 582 -13.56 -14.43 -24.82
CA PHE A 582 -12.98 -13.27 -25.50
C PHE A 582 -13.80 -11.98 -25.40
N ALA A 583 -14.98 -11.96 -24.77
CA ALA A 583 -15.90 -10.83 -24.84
C ALA A 583 -15.26 -9.50 -24.37
N ASP A 584 -14.60 -9.50 -23.20
CA ASP A 584 -13.95 -8.32 -22.65
C ASP A 584 -12.69 -7.92 -23.44
N ILE A 585 -11.84 -8.91 -23.78
CA ILE A 585 -10.62 -8.70 -24.59
C ILE A 585 -10.95 -8.10 -25.97
N ALA A 586 -12.00 -8.58 -26.64
CA ALA A 586 -12.42 -8.05 -27.93
C ALA A 586 -12.95 -6.61 -27.81
N ALA A 587 -13.67 -6.30 -26.73
CA ALA A 587 -14.09 -4.93 -26.44
C ALA A 587 -12.88 -4.02 -26.18
N ALA A 588 -11.90 -4.50 -25.40
CA ALA A 588 -10.64 -3.82 -25.12
C ALA A 588 -9.88 -3.52 -26.42
N ALA A 589 -9.72 -4.52 -27.30
CA ALA A 589 -9.05 -4.37 -28.60
C ALA A 589 -9.75 -3.34 -29.50
N ALA A 590 -11.09 -3.34 -29.49
CA ALA A 590 -11.89 -2.36 -30.21
C ALA A 590 -11.71 -0.94 -29.67
N LEU A 591 -11.64 -0.76 -28.34
CA LEU A 591 -11.38 0.52 -27.70
C LEU A 591 -9.95 0.99 -27.97
N ALA A 592 -8.98 0.14 -27.73
CA ALA A 592 -7.56 0.45 -27.84
C ALA A 592 -7.21 0.99 -29.23
N ARG A 593 -7.73 0.39 -30.30
CA ARG A 593 -7.55 0.91 -31.67
C ARG A 593 -8.17 2.28 -31.91
N ARG A 594 -9.31 2.58 -31.30
CA ARG A 594 -9.96 3.89 -31.45
C ARG A 594 -9.15 4.97 -30.77
N GLU A 595 -8.62 4.67 -29.58
CA GLU A 595 -7.90 5.61 -28.73
C GLU A 595 -6.39 5.64 -28.99
N GLY A 596 -5.86 4.70 -29.78
CA GLY A 596 -4.42 4.58 -30.05
C GLY A 596 -3.64 4.02 -28.86
N VAL A 597 -4.23 3.07 -28.13
CA VAL A 597 -3.58 2.32 -27.05
C VAL A 597 -3.00 1.02 -27.60
N ASP A 598 -1.79 0.70 -27.17
CA ASP A 598 -1.12 -0.55 -27.47
C ASP A 598 -1.52 -1.63 -26.44
N LEU A 599 -2.15 -2.71 -26.90
CA LEU A 599 -2.44 -3.88 -26.06
C LEU A 599 -1.37 -4.94 -26.25
N VAL A 600 -0.68 -5.29 -25.17
CA VAL A 600 0.35 -6.30 -25.15
C VAL A 600 -0.21 -7.58 -24.53
N VAL A 601 -0.20 -8.69 -25.26
CA VAL A 601 -0.54 -10.00 -24.71
C VAL A 601 0.74 -10.72 -24.28
N GLN A 602 0.88 -10.91 -22.97
CA GLN A 602 1.95 -11.71 -22.39
C GLN A 602 1.45 -13.12 -22.12
N VAL A 603 2.11 -14.12 -22.70
CA VAL A 603 1.76 -15.53 -22.48
C VAL A 603 2.71 -16.16 -21.47
N GLY A 604 2.17 -16.51 -20.31
CA GLY A 604 2.91 -17.17 -19.23
C GLY A 604 3.39 -16.20 -18.14
N ARG A 605 3.59 -16.78 -16.95
CA ARG A 605 4.01 -16.09 -15.71
C ARG A 605 5.20 -16.78 -15.04
N SER A 606 5.94 -17.61 -15.78
CA SER A 606 7.02 -18.46 -15.26
C SER A 606 6.54 -19.68 -14.47
N GLY A 607 5.36 -20.21 -14.80
CA GLY A 607 4.72 -21.32 -14.09
C GLY A 607 5.15 -22.73 -14.51
N GLU A 608 4.65 -23.73 -13.78
CA GLU A 608 4.91 -25.15 -14.06
C GLU A 608 4.34 -25.61 -15.41
N GLY A 609 3.22 -25.03 -15.85
CA GLY A 609 2.58 -25.40 -17.11
C GLY A 609 3.44 -25.07 -18.33
N GLU A 610 4.09 -23.91 -18.34
CA GLU A 610 4.98 -23.50 -19.40
C GLU A 610 6.21 -24.42 -19.49
N TRP A 611 6.79 -24.78 -18.35
CA TRP A 611 7.88 -25.76 -18.28
C TRP A 611 7.45 -27.14 -18.79
N ALA A 612 6.27 -27.61 -18.39
CA ALA A 612 5.72 -28.87 -18.87
C ALA A 612 5.52 -28.88 -20.40
N ALA A 613 5.10 -27.75 -20.98
CA ALA A 613 4.98 -27.62 -22.43
C ALA A 613 6.34 -27.59 -23.15
N ILE A 614 7.35 -26.94 -22.56
CA ILE A 614 8.72 -26.95 -23.10
C ILE A 614 9.29 -28.37 -23.08
N ASP A 615 9.18 -29.07 -21.94
CA ASP A 615 9.67 -30.44 -21.78
C ASP A 615 9.00 -31.43 -22.74
N ALA A 616 7.71 -31.23 -23.02
CA ALA A 616 6.95 -32.03 -23.97
C ALA A 616 7.19 -31.62 -25.45
N GLY A 617 7.85 -30.49 -25.70
CA GLY A 617 8.03 -29.92 -27.05
C GLY A 617 6.73 -29.40 -27.68
N THR A 618 5.75 -29.03 -26.87
CA THR A 618 4.41 -28.58 -27.28
C THR A 618 4.22 -27.06 -27.16
N TRP A 619 5.14 -26.36 -26.47
CA TRP A 619 5.09 -24.91 -26.21
C TRP A 619 4.69 -24.06 -27.43
N GLY A 620 5.49 -24.05 -28.50
CA GLY A 620 5.18 -23.26 -29.70
C GLY A 620 3.86 -23.64 -30.38
N GLY A 621 3.42 -24.90 -30.25
CA GLY A 621 2.14 -25.33 -30.78
C GLY A 621 0.95 -24.77 -29.99
N TRP A 622 1.04 -24.76 -28.65
CA TRP A 622 0.02 -24.13 -27.81
C TRP A 622 -0.02 -22.61 -28.00
N VAL A 623 1.14 -21.96 -28.08
CA VAL A 623 1.24 -20.54 -28.43
C VAL A 623 0.54 -20.25 -29.75
N GLY A 624 0.77 -21.07 -30.79
CA GLY A 624 0.10 -20.92 -32.08
C GLY A 624 -1.43 -21.03 -31.98
N VAL A 625 -1.96 -22.00 -31.22
CA VAL A 625 -3.41 -22.14 -30.99
C VAL A 625 -3.99 -20.90 -30.32
N ILE A 626 -3.32 -20.37 -29.30
CA ILE A 626 -3.74 -19.16 -28.58
C ILE A 626 -3.70 -17.95 -29.52
N ALA A 627 -2.59 -17.73 -30.22
CA ALA A 627 -2.42 -16.62 -31.14
C ALA A 627 -3.44 -16.65 -32.30
N GLU A 628 -3.74 -17.83 -32.85
CA GLU A 628 -4.79 -18.00 -33.86
C GLU A 628 -6.19 -17.66 -33.32
N ALA A 629 -6.46 -17.91 -32.04
CA ALA A 629 -7.73 -17.54 -31.41
C ALA A 629 -7.85 -16.03 -31.19
N PHE A 630 -6.77 -15.38 -30.76
CA PHE A 630 -6.72 -13.91 -30.69
C PHE A 630 -6.88 -13.28 -32.08
N GLU A 631 -6.22 -13.79 -33.11
CA GLU A 631 -6.39 -13.29 -34.49
C GLU A 631 -7.85 -13.41 -34.98
N ARG A 632 -8.59 -14.44 -34.55
CA ARG A 632 -10.01 -14.57 -34.91
C ARG A 632 -10.92 -13.63 -34.14
N ASN A 633 -10.70 -13.47 -32.84
CA ASN A 633 -11.66 -12.83 -31.93
C ASN A 633 -11.29 -11.40 -31.55
N ALA A 634 -10.01 -11.04 -31.58
CA ALA A 634 -9.46 -9.72 -31.27
C ALA A 634 -8.26 -9.39 -32.21
N PRO A 635 -8.45 -9.37 -33.54
CA PRO A 635 -7.37 -9.26 -34.54
C PRO A 635 -6.52 -7.99 -34.44
N GLU A 636 -6.93 -7.05 -33.61
CA GLU A 636 -6.31 -5.74 -33.54
C GLU A 636 -5.30 -5.63 -32.40
N ILE A 637 -5.19 -6.70 -31.61
CA ILE A 637 -4.05 -6.96 -30.73
C ILE A 637 -2.92 -7.52 -31.58
N THR A 638 -1.84 -6.75 -31.67
CA THR A 638 -0.67 -7.11 -32.49
C THR A 638 0.62 -7.22 -31.69
N LEU A 639 0.65 -6.78 -30.43
CA LEU A 639 1.85 -6.88 -29.59
C LEU A 639 1.79 -8.13 -28.71
N TRP A 640 2.87 -8.90 -28.76
CA TRP A 640 2.97 -10.20 -28.09
C TRP A 640 4.27 -10.30 -27.33
N SER A 641 4.24 -10.86 -26.13
CA SER A 641 5.45 -11.12 -25.36
C SER A 641 5.40 -12.51 -24.73
N ALA A 642 6.55 -13.18 -24.69
CA ALA A 642 6.68 -14.49 -24.07
C ALA A 642 7.16 -14.33 -22.64
N TRP A 643 6.56 -15.05 -21.71
CA TRP A 643 7.07 -15.22 -20.35
C TRP A 643 7.14 -13.90 -19.54
N ASN A 644 7.39 -14.00 -18.24
CA ASN A 644 7.68 -12.85 -17.37
C ASN A 644 9.06 -12.99 -16.75
N GLU A 645 9.99 -12.07 -17.00
CA GLU A 645 11.30 -12.05 -16.32
C GLU A 645 12.05 -13.39 -16.39
N PRO A 646 12.32 -13.92 -17.60
CA PRO A 646 12.93 -15.23 -17.77
C PRO A 646 14.31 -15.32 -17.12
N ASN A 647 15.05 -14.20 -16.99
CA ASN A 647 16.35 -14.15 -16.32
C ASN A 647 16.28 -14.37 -14.79
N ALA A 648 15.08 -14.37 -14.20
CA ALA A 648 14.89 -14.77 -12.80
C ALA A 648 14.72 -16.29 -12.61
N VAL A 649 14.38 -17.04 -13.67
CA VAL A 649 14.03 -18.47 -13.56
C VAL A 649 14.84 -19.40 -14.46
N PHE A 650 15.32 -18.93 -15.62
CA PHE A 650 16.19 -19.70 -16.50
C PHE A 650 17.66 -19.59 -16.06
N GLU A 651 18.38 -20.72 -16.06
CA GLU A 651 19.80 -20.73 -15.74
C GLU A 651 20.67 -20.08 -16.83
N THR A 652 20.25 -20.17 -18.10
CA THR A 652 21.01 -19.61 -19.23
C THR A 652 20.14 -18.82 -20.20
N PRO A 653 20.63 -17.68 -20.72
CA PRO A 653 19.91 -16.88 -21.73
C PRO A 653 19.65 -17.65 -23.02
N SER A 654 20.60 -18.50 -23.42
CA SER A 654 20.52 -19.30 -24.65
C SER A 654 19.43 -20.37 -24.60
N ASP A 655 19.23 -21.01 -23.43
CA ASP A 655 18.15 -21.99 -23.26
C ASP A 655 16.78 -21.31 -23.37
N PHE A 656 16.58 -20.14 -22.74
CA PHE A 656 15.35 -19.38 -22.90
C PHE A 656 15.09 -19.02 -24.37
N ALA A 657 16.10 -18.43 -25.03
CA ALA A 657 15.98 -18.01 -26.42
C ALA A 657 15.60 -19.17 -27.35
N THR A 658 16.23 -20.34 -27.18
CA THR A 658 16.05 -21.48 -28.09
C THR A 658 14.86 -22.37 -27.77
N LEU A 659 14.51 -22.53 -26.48
CA LEU A 659 13.44 -23.43 -26.05
C LEU A 659 12.08 -22.74 -25.95
N ALA A 660 12.06 -21.43 -25.66
CA ALA A 660 10.84 -20.69 -25.39
C ALA A 660 10.61 -19.54 -26.38
N GLU A 661 11.56 -18.61 -26.50
CA GLU A 661 11.35 -17.33 -27.19
C GLU A 661 11.26 -17.47 -28.72
N ILE A 662 12.21 -18.16 -29.36
CA ILE A 662 12.18 -18.39 -30.81
C ILE A 662 10.93 -19.22 -31.20
N PRO A 663 10.60 -20.35 -30.54
CA PRO A 663 9.38 -21.09 -30.84
C PRO A 663 8.09 -20.27 -30.62
N PHE A 664 8.08 -19.37 -29.63
CA PHE A 664 6.97 -18.44 -29.40
C PHE A 664 6.83 -17.46 -30.57
N ALA A 665 7.92 -16.77 -30.92
CA ALA A 665 7.91 -15.75 -31.96
C ALA A 665 7.49 -16.33 -33.32
N ASP A 666 8.08 -17.47 -33.70
CA ASP A 666 7.74 -18.17 -34.94
C ASP A 666 6.26 -18.58 -34.99
N ALA A 667 5.69 -19.02 -33.86
CA ALA A 667 4.29 -19.42 -33.78
C ALA A 667 3.34 -18.22 -33.87
N VAL A 668 3.65 -17.12 -33.19
CA VAL A 668 2.88 -15.87 -33.25
C VAL A 668 2.89 -15.31 -34.67
N HIS A 669 4.06 -15.20 -35.32
CA HIS A 669 4.15 -14.72 -36.70
C HIS A 669 3.47 -15.66 -37.72
N ALA A 670 3.44 -16.96 -37.44
CA ALA A 670 2.72 -17.91 -38.29
C ALA A 670 1.19 -17.73 -38.20
N ALA A 671 0.68 -17.41 -37.00
CA ALA A 671 -0.73 -17.12 -36.78
C ALA A 671 -1.13 -15.73 -37.34
N ASN A 672 -0.30 -14.71 -37.08
CA ASN A 672 -0.50 -13.34 -37.53
C ASN A 672 0.83 -12.75 -38.05
N PRO A 673 1.01 -12.60 -39.38
CA PRO A 673 2.21 -12.03 -39.98
C PRO A 673 2.45 -10.53 -39.70
N ASP A 674 1.45 -9.82 -39.19
CA ASP A 674 1.54 -8.40 -38.80
C ASP A 674 1.83 -8.24 -37.29
N ALA A 675 1.98 -9.35 -36.55
CA ALA A 675 2.31 -9.32 -35.13
C ALA A 675 3.73 -8.78 -34.86
N ILE A 676 3.87 -8.06 -33.74
CA ILE A 676 5.11 -7.52 -33.20
C ILE A 676 5.44 -8.31 -31.93
N VAL A 677 6.52 -9.09 -31.97
CA VAL A 677 7.00 -9.86 -30.84
C VAL A 677 8.01 -9.04 -30.03
N LEU A 678 7.63 -8.73 -28.80
CA LEU A 678 8.46 -8.12 -27.76
C LEU A 678 9.30 -9.21 -27.08
N GLY A 679 10.59 -9.24 -27.39
CA GLY A 679 11.50 -10.28 -26.91
C GLY A 679 12.21 -9.92 -25.60
N GLY A 680 12.55 -10.92 -24.80
CA GLY A 680 13.40 -10.83 -23.62
C GLY A 680 12.64 -10.68 -22.31
N ASN A 681 11.75 -9.68 -22.20
CA ASN A 681 11.01 -9.34 -20.97
C ASN A 681 11.88 -9.40 -19.70
N THR A 682 13.14 -8.92 -19.77
CA THR A 682 14.12 -9.16 -18.71
C THR A 682 13.83 -8.32 -17.47
N LEU A 683 14.00 -8.91 -16.27
CA LEU A 683 14.09 -8.11 -15.04
C LEU A 683 15.34 -7.24 -15.11
N GLY A 684 15.14 -5.91 -15.10
CA GLY A 684 16.20 -4.93 -15.35
C GLY A 684 16.70 -4.93 -16.80
N PHE A 685 17.80 -4.21 -17.03
CA PHE A 685 18.43 -4.12 -18.35
C PHE A 685 19.23 -5.37 -18.75
N ASP A 686 19.70 -6.15 -17.76
CA ASP A 686 20.57 -7.33 -17.88
C ASP A 686 21.46 -7.38 -19.15
N PRO A 687 22.51 -6.52 -19.23
CA PRO A 687 23.37 -6.45 -20.40
C PRO A 687 24.11 -7.76 -20.72
N GLU A 688 24.32 -8.64 -19.74
CA GLU A 688 24.98 -9.93 -19.97
C GLU A 688 24.02 -10.93 -20.61
N TRP A 689 22.78 -11.00 -20.10
CA TRP A 689 21.71 -11.80 -20.68
C TRP A 689 21.51 -11.49 -22.16
N TRP A 690 21.41 -10.21 -22.52
CA TRP A 690 21.18 -9.80 -23.90
C TRP A 690 22.34 -10.10 -24.84
N ARG A 691 23.60 -10.03 -24.36
CA ARG A 691 24.77 -10.42 -25.15
C ARG A 691 24.70 -11.89 -25.54
N ASP A 692 24.39 -12.74 -24.57
CA ASP A 692 24.34 -14.20 -24.77
C ASP A 692 23.11 -14.61 -25.59
N SER A 693 21.94 -14.03 -25.34
CA SER A 693 20.72 -14.28 -26.12
C SER A 693 20.91 -13.91 -27.59
N ALA A 694 21.57 -12.78 -27.89
CA ALA A 694 21.83 -12.35 -29.26
C ALA A 694 22.67 -13.37 -30.07
N GLU A 695 23.56 -14.15 -29.42
CA GLU A 695 24.37 -15.18 -30.09
C GLU A 695 23.53 -16.36 -30.63
N THR A 696 22.30 -16.55 -30.15
CA THR A 696 21.40 -17.62 -30.60
C THR A 696 20.72 -17.32 -31.94
N GLY A 697 20.75 -16.05 -32.39
CA GLY A 697 20.02 -15.58 -33.56
C GLY A 697 18.60 -15.08 -33.27
N VAL A 698 18.20 -15.00 -31.99
CA VAL A 698 16.86 -14.55 -31.58
C VAL A 698 16.45 -13.19 -32.14
N CYS A 699 17.41 -12.28 -32.34
CA CYS A 699 17.19 -10.96 -32.95
C CYS A 699 16.57 -11.00 -34.36
N SER A 700 16.59 -12.17 -35.03
CA SER A 700 15.96 -12.36 -36.35
C SER A 700 14.53 -12.88 -36.30
N HIS A 701 14.05 -13.22 -35.10
CA HIS A 701 12.71 -13.75 -34.83
C HIS A 701 11.84 -12.75 -34.05
N ILE A 702 12.44 -11.83 -33.30
CA ILE A 702 11.71 -10.81 -32.54
C ILE A 702 11.69 -9.45 -33.26
N ASP A 703 10.75 -8.59 -32.89
CA ASP A 703 10.52 -7.29 -33.53
C ASP A 703 10.91 -6.11 -32.63
N ALA A 704 10.98 -6.32 -31.32
CA ALA A 704 11.39 -5.35 -30.33
C ALA A 704 12.14 -6.01 -29.16
N VAL A 705 12.97 -5.23 -28.49
CA VAL A 705 13.67 -5.61 -27.26
C VAL A 705 12.84 -5.12 -26.07
N ALA A 706 12.39 -6.03 -25.22
CA ALA A 706 11.60 -5.73 -24.02
C ALA A 706 12.40 -5.94 -22.74
N VAL A 707 12.28 -4.97 -21.83
CA VAL A 707 12.97 -4.95 -20.53
C VAL A 707 12.04 -4.41 -19.45
N HIS A 708 12.32 -4.74 -18.18
CA HIS A 708 11.64 -4.22 -17.00
C HIS A 708 12.61 -3.37 -16.16
N PRO A 709 12.92 -2.13 -16.57
CA PRO A 709 13.97 -1.31 -15.99
C PRO A 709 13.48 -0.63 -14.70
N TYR A 710 13.06 -1.42 -13.72
CA TYR A 710 12.82 -0.96 -12.36
C TYR A 710 14.09 -0.32 -11.80
N THR A 711 13.92 0.83 -11.15
CA THR A 711 14.97 1.39 -10.32
C THR A 711 15.02 0.62 -9.01
N GLY A 712 16.22 0.26 -8.54
CA GLY A 712 16.35 -0.48 -7.29
C GLY A 712 15.82 0.33 -6.10
N TRP A 713 15.04 -0.31 -5.22
CA TRP A 713 14.59 0.28 -3.95
C TRP A 713 13.85 1.62 -4.10
N ASN A 714 12.98 1.76 -5.12
CA ASN A 714 12.14 2.95 -5.32
C ASN A 714 12.91 4.27 -5.55
N ARG A 715 14.16 4.19 -6.05
CA ARG A 715 14.99 5.35 -6.42
C ARG A 715 14.46 6.07 -7.66
N SER A 716 14.84 7.33 -7.85
CA SER A 716 14.59 8.03 -9.12
C SER A 716 15.47 7.47 -10.26
N TRP A 717 15.12 7.80 -11.50
CA TRP A 717 15.89 7.38 -12.69
C TRP A 717 17.34 7.87 -12.66
N GLU A 718 17.53 9.13 -12.24
CA GLU A 718 18.85 9.74 -12.12
C GLU A 718 19.66 9.13 -10.97
N GLU A 719 19.03 8.87 -9.83
CA GLU A 719 19.69 8.29 -8.66
C GLU A 719 20.19 6.87 -8.92
N GLU A 720 19.42 6.06 -9.66
CA GLU A 720 19.86 4.72 -10.04
C GLU A 720 21.08 4.75 -10.99
N GLY A 721 21.36 5.90 -11.59
CA GLY A 721 22.48 6.10 -12.52
C GLY A 721 22.12 5.84 -13.97
N PHE A 722 20.83 5.63 -14.28
CA PHE A 722 20.37 5.38 -15.64
C PHE A 722 20.40 6.62 -16.54
N ALA A 723 20.48 7.82 -15.95
CA ALA A 723 20.70 9.08 -16.68
C ALA A 723 22.18 9.38 -16.98
N ALA A 724 23.14 8.62 -16.42
CA ALA A 724 24.55 8.88 -16.59
C ALA A 724 25.05 8.46 -18.00
N ASP A 725 26.09 9.14 -18.49
CA ASP A 725 26.75 8.77 -19.76
C ASP A 725 27.19 7.30 -19.75
N GLY A 726 26.61 6.51 -20.65
CA GLY A 726 26.90 5.08 -20.78
C GLY A 726 26.15 4.17 -19.80
N GLY A 727 25.26 4.71 -18.95
CA GLY A 727 24.37 3.95 -18.08
C GLY A 727 23.02 3.61 -18.73
N GLY A 728 22.22 2.80 -18.04
CA GLY A 728 20.85 2.46 -18.43
C GLY A 728 20.72 1.98 -19.88
N TYR A 729 19.89 2.66 -20.67
CA TYR A 729 19.67 2.32 -22.08
C TYR A 729 20.92 2.43 -22.96
N ALA A 730 21.88 3.29 -22.62
CA ALA A 730 23.13 3.37 -23.38
C ALA A 730 23.97 2.09 -23.20
N GLU A 731 24.00 1.53 -21.99
CA GLU A 731 24.65 0.25 -21.71
C GLU A 731 23.91 -0.90 -22.40
N LEU A 732 22.58 -0.95 -22.29
CA LEU A 732 21.76 -1.96 -22.96
C LEU A 732 22.01 -1.95 -24.47
N ARG A 733 21.96 -0.78 -25.13
CA ARG A 733 22.21 -0.68 -26.57
C ARG A 733 23.60 -1.15 -26.97
N ALA A 734 24.60 -0.91 -26.13
CA ALA A 734 25.94 -1.44 -26.37
C ALA A 734 25.97 -2.97 -26.28
N ALA A 735 25.21 -3.57 -25.35
CA ALA A 735 25.10 -5.01 -25.16
C ALA A 735 24.32 -5.74 -26.27
N LEU A 736 23.27 -5.13 -26.83
CA LEU A 736 22.44 -5.72 -27.89
C LEU A 736 23.19 -5.98 -29.21
N GLY A 737 24.35 -5.34 -29.42
CA GLY A 737 25.13 -5.50 -30.65
C GLY A 737 24.42 -4.94 -31.90
N GLU A 738 24.91 -5.30 -33.10
CA GLU A 738 24.40 -4.73 -34.35
C GLU A 738 23.02 -5.27 -34.77
N ASP A 739 22.72 -6.52 -34.43
CA ASP A 739 21.50 -7.20 -34.87
C ASP A 739 20.29 -6.75 -34.03
N CYS A 740 20.30 -7.01 -32.71
CA CYS A 740 19.24 -6.55 -31.82
C CYS A 740 19.25 -5.03 -31.60
N GLY A 741 20.41 -4.35 -31.69
CA GLY A 741 20.51 -2.91 -31.41
C GLY A 741 19.81 -1.98 -32.42
N ARG A 742 19.27 -2.53 -33.51
CA ARG A 742 18.41 -1.81 -34.47
C ARG A 742 16.92 -1.89 -34.14
N LEU A 743 16.54 -2.82 -33.26
CA LEU A 743 15.15 -3.01 -32.88
C LEU A 743 14.72 -1.89 -31.93
N PRO A 744 13.44 -1.46 -31.96
CA PRO A 744 12.88 -0.61 -30.93
C PRO A 744 13.02 -1.27 -29.55
N ILE A 745 13.21 -0.44 -28.52
CA ILE A 745 13.24 -0.89 -27.13
C ILE A 745 11.90 -0.53 -26.49
N TRP A 746 11.32 -1.48 -25.78
CA TRP A 746 10.06 -1.36 -25.05
C TRP A 746 10.30 -1.61 -23.56
N ASP A 747 9.71 -0.78 -22.72
CA ASP A 747 9.61 -1.03 -21.28
C ASP A 747 8.26 -1.71 -21.02
N THR A 748 8.25 -3.03 -20.90
CA THR A 748 7.02 -3.81 -20.73
C THR A 748 6.52 -3.84 -19.30
N GLU A 749 7.35 -3.37 -18.35
CA GLU A 749 6.97 -3.31 -16.96
C GLU A 749 7.93 -2.45 -16.15
N SER A 750 7.39 -1.41 -15.52
CA SER A 750 8.08 -0.72 -14.42
C SER A 750 7.13 0.29 -13.77
N GLY A 751 7.48 0.70 -12.56
CA GLY A 751 6.75 1.72 -11.82
C GLY A 751 7.45 2.08 -10.53
N TRP A 752 6.73 2.78 -9.65
CA TRP A 752 7.16 3.09 -8.29
C TRP A 752 6.05 2.83 -7.30
N THR A 753 6.43 2.30 -6.15
CA THR A 753 5.53 2.21 -4.99
C THR A 753 5.22 3.61 -4.48
N SER A 754 4.00 3.81 -3.97
CA SER A 754 3.50 5.10 -3.49
C SER A 754 3.24 5.12 -1.98
N ASP A 755 3.78 4.16 -1.24
CA ASP A 755 3.44 3.94 0.17
C ASP A 755 4.22 4.86 1.12
N GLY A 756 3.48 5.46 2.06
CA GLY A 756 4.05 6.32 3.08
C GLY A 756 4.34 7.75 2.62
N ALA A 757 4.82 8.56 3.56
CA ALA A 757 4.80 10.02 3.42
C ALA A 757 5.66 10.55 2.26
N ALA A 758 6.81 9.93 1.97
CA ALA A 758 7.72 10.39 0.91
C ALA A 758 7.38 9.79 -0.46
N ALA A 759 7.21 8.46 -0.53
CA ALA A 759 7.04 7.74 -1.80
C ALA A 759 5.76 8.17 -2.54
N TYR A 760 4.68 8.45 -1.81
CA TYR A 760 3.42 8.93 -2.37
C TYR A 760 3.62 10.13 -3.30
N TRP A 761 4.34 11.16 -2.84
CA TRP A 761 4.59 12.37 -3.62
C TRP A 761 5.68 12.18 -4.68
N ALA A 762 6.72 11.41 -4.35
CA ALA A 762 7.85 11.14 -5.25
C ALA A 762 7.40 10.45 -6.56
N GLN A 763 6.40 9.56 -6.48
CA GLN A 763 5.85 8.85 -7.65
C GLN A 763 5.48 9.80 -8.80
N GLY A 764 4.89 10.98 -8.50
CA GLY A 764 4.53 11.96 -9.51
C GLY A 764 5.75 12.54 -10.24
N SER A 765 6.79 12.93 -9.51
CA SER A 765 8.02 13.44 -10.11
C SER A 765 8.83 12.34 -10.82
N ASP A 766 8.82 11.11 -10.32
CA ASP A 766 9.54 9.99 -10.93
C ASP A 766 8.94 9.59 -12.26
N VAL A 767 7.61 9.48 -12.33
CA VAL A 767 6.87 9.27 -13.58
C VAL A 767 7.14 10.39 -14.58
N ALA A 768 7.00 11.67 -14.16
CA ALA A 768 7.22 12.81 -15.04
C ALA A 768 8.65 12.86 -15.61
N ARG A 769 9.65 12.63 -14.75
CA ARG A 769 11.07 12.57 -15.15
C ARG A 769 11.34 11.40 -16.09
N LYS A 770 10.76 10.23 -15.84
CA LYS A 770 10.92 9.06 -16.71
C LYS A 770 10.32 9.27 -18.09
N LEU A 771 9.15 9.91 -18.21
CA LEU A 771 8.59 10.30 -19.51
C LEU A 771 9.53 11.22 -20.30
N LEU A 772 10.20 12.17 -19.63
CA LEU A 772 11.21 13.04 -20.24
C LEU A 772 12.43 12.24 -20.74
N TRP A 773 12.97 11.35 -19.90
CA TRP A 773 14.05 10.46 -20.29
C TRP A 773 13.66 9.52 -21.43
N TYR A 774 12.42 9.03 -21.46
CA TYR A 774 11.95 8.11 -22.50
C TYR A 774 11.81 8.80 -23.84
N SER A 775 11.36 10.06 -23.83
CA SER A 775 11.39 10.92 -25.01
C SER A 775 12.82 11.14 -25.50
N HIS A 776 13.77 11.47 -24.61
CA HIS A 776 15.18 11.68 -24.96
C HIS A 776 15.82 10.42 -25.57
N GLU A 777 15.59 9.28 -24.92
CA GLU A 777 16.15 7.99 -25.27
C GLU A 777 15.41 7.32 -26.43
N ARG A 778 14.27 7.84 -26.89
CA ARG A 778 13.45 7.26 -27.96
C ARG A 778 12.97 5.83 -27.63
N ILE A 779 12.45 5.65 -26.42
CA ILE A 779 11.81 4.39 -26.02
C ILE A 779 10.46 4.27 -26.73
N ALA A 780 10.18 3.10 -27.31
CA ALA A 780 9.05 2.90 -28.21
C ALA A 780 7.71 2.85 -27.47
N GLY A 781 7.72 2.33 -26.24
CA GLY A 781 6.54 2.26 -25.40
C GLY A 781 6.92 1.99 -23.95
N TRP A 782 6.01 2.36 -23.05
CA TRP A 782 6.07 2.06 -21.64
C TRP A 782 4.74 1.50 -21.18
N THR A 783 4.76 0.28 -20.68
CA THR A 783 3.66 -0.33 -19.96
C THR A 783 3.94 -0.14 -18.47
N TYR A 784 3.21 0.79 -17.86
CA TYR A 784 3.30 0.98 -16.42
C TYR A 784 2.74 -0.25 -15.69
N PHE A 785 3.38 -0.67 -14.61
CA PHE A 785 3.07 -1.95 -13.94
C PHE A 785 1.58 -2.12 -13.58
N TYR A 786 0.98 -1.12 -12.93
CA TYR A 786 -0.45 -1.09 -12.62
C TYR A 786 -1.07 0.28 -12.89
N SER A 787 -2.05 0.37 -13.79
CA SER A 787 -2.84 1.60 -13.96
C SER A 787 -3.79 1.81 -12.77
N GLU A 788 -4.36 0.74 -12.26
CA GLU A 788 -5.23 0.70 -11.10
C GLU A 788 -4.97 -0.59 -10.32
N GLY A 789 -5.21 -0.55 -9.01
CA GLY A 789 -5.06 -1.69 -8.12
C GLY A 789 -4.67 -1.24 -6.72
N GLY A 790 -4.70 -2.17 -5.77
CA GLY A 790 -4.19 -1.96 -4.42
C GLY A 790 -3.04 -2.87 -4.03
N TRP A 791 -2.82 -3.93 -4.81
CA TRP A 791 -1.83 -4.96 -4.56
C TRP A 791 -0.43 -4.64 -5.12
N GLY A 792 0.55 -5.27 -4.49
CA GLY A 792 1.96 -5.34 -4.89
C GLY A 792 2.74 -6.14 -3.86
N GLU A 793 4.03 -6.35 -4.10
CA GLU A 793 4.89 -7.14 -3.20
C GLU A 793 4.90 -6.54 -1.79
N ASN A 794 4.75 -7.39 -0.78
CA ASN A 794 4.66 -7.00 0.64
C ASN A 794 3.50 -6.04 0.98
N GLY A 795 2.45 -6.01 0.15
CA GLY A 795 1.27 -5.16 0.35
C GLY A 795 1.50 -3.69 0.02
N LEU A 796 2.59 -3.38 -0.67
CA LEU A 796 2.87 -2.05 -1.24
C LEU A 796 2.03 -1.83 -2.49
N SER A 797 1.65 -0.60 -2.77
CA SER A 797 0.86 -0.25 -3.94
C SER A 797 1.69 0.49 -4.97
N TRP A 798 1.76 -0.11 -6.17
CA TRP A 798 2.46 0.45 -7.33
C TRP A 798 1.56 1.28 -8.25
N SER A 799 0.23 1.19 -8.06
CA SER A 799 -0.76 1.67 -9.01
C SER A 799 -0.76 3.18 -9.22
N LEU A 800 -1.26 3.64 -10.37
CA LEU A 800 -1.52 5.06 -10.67
C LEU A 800 -2.86 5.55 -10.09
N ILE A 801 -3.82 4.64 -9.95
CA ILE A 801 -5.11 4.83 -9.27
C ILE A 801 -5.20 3.78 -8.16
N GLN A 802 -5.45 4.23 -6.93
CA GLN A 802 -5.72 3.32 -5.82
C GLN A 802 -7.11 2.70 -6.03
N ASP A 803 -7.17 1.37 -6.00
CA ASP A 803 -8.42 0.61 -6.17
C ASP A 803 -9.56 1.16 -5.30
N GLY A 804 -10.71 1.44 -5.94
CA GLY A 804 -11.90 2.04 -5.34
C GLY A 804 -11.76 3.41 -4.67
N SER A 805 -10.58 4.06 -4.71
CA SER A 805 -10.24 5.10 -3.74
C SER A 805 -9.83 6.45 -4.34
N TYR A 806 -8.61 6.60 -4.89
CA TYR A 806 -8.14 7.91 -5.41
C TYR A 806 -7.08 7.84 -6.50
N VAL A 807 -7.02 8.88 -7.33
CA VAL A 807 -5.93 9.06 -8.32
C VAL A 807 -4.65 9.52 -7.62
N LYS A 808 -3.55 8.81 -7.85
CA LYS A 808 -2.24 9.11 -7.24
C LYS A 808 -1.45 10.16 -8.03
N PRO A 809 -0.42 10.78 -7.42
CA PRO A 809 0.46 11.72 -8.11
C PRO A 809 1.04 11.19 -9.43
N GLY A 810 1.43 9.91 -9.50
CA GLY A 810 1.90 9.27 -10.73
C GLY A 810 0.86 9.31 -11.86
N GLY A 811 -0.41 9.02 -11.55
CA GLY A 811 -1.50 9.03 -12.54
C GLY A 811 -1.77 10.40 -13.13
N LEU A 812 -1.79 11.44 -12.27
CA LEU A 812 -1.93 12.84 -12.73
C LEU A 812 -0.73 13.29 -13.57
N ALA A 813 0.48 12.87 -13.19
CA ALA A 813 1.69 13.16 -13.93
C ALA A 813 1.67 12.52 -15.32
N PHE A 814 1.26 11.25 -15.44
CA PHE A 814 1.03 10.61 -16.74
C PHE A 814 0.04 11.40 -17.59
N ALA A 815 -1.14 11.71 -17.04
CA ALA A 815 -2.21 12.39 -17.76
C ALA A 815 -1.77 13.74 -18.33
N SER A 816 -1.04 14.53 -17.54
CA SER A 816 -0.57 15.84 -17.96
C SER A 816 0.66 15.76 -18.87
N VAL A 817 1.71 15.05 -18.44
CA VAL A 817 3.03 15.07 -19.10
C VAL A 817 2.99 14.36 -20.44
N SER A 818 2.29 13.23 -20.57
CA SER A 818 2.14 12.54 -21.86
C SER A 818 1.49 13.46 -22.91
N ARG A 819 0.48 14.25 -22.53
CA ARG A 819 -0.18 15.21 -23.42
C ARG A 819 0.73 16.41 -23.76
N LEU A 820 1.56 16.86 -22.82
CA LEU A 820 2.56 17.91 -23.08
C LEU A 820 3.63 17.46 -24.05
N LEU A 821 4.00 16.17 -24.04
CA LEU A 821 4.99 15.56 -24.91
C LEU A 821 4.44 15.10 -26.26
N ALA A 822 3.12 14.91 -26.38
CA ALA A 822 2.47 14.51 -27.62
C ALA A 822 2.82 15.44 -28.80
N ASP A 823 3.07 14.84 -29.97
CA ASP A 823 3.45 15.51 -31.22
C ASP A 823 4.75 16.34 -31.17
N ARG A 824 5.67 16.04 -30.22
CA ARG A 824 6.97 16.69 -30.11
C ARG A 824 8.09 15.80 -30.61
N ASP A 825 9.14 16.43 -31.14
CA ASP A 825 10.39 15.74 -31.40
C ASP A 825 11.02 15.25 -30.07
N PRO A 826 11.82 14.17 -30.08
CA PRO A 826 12.59 13.71 -28.94
C PRO A 826 13.34 14.85 -28.23
N GLY A 827 13.27 14.86 -26.90
CA GLY A 827 13.92 15.88 -26.08
C GLY A 827 15.44 15.91 -26.25
N GLU A 828 16.03 17.11 -26.28
CA GLU A 828 17.48 17.31 -26.28
C GLU A 828 17.94 17.90 -24.96
N LEU A 829 18.88 17.24 -24.27
CA LEU A 829 19.51 17.80 -23.07
C LEU A 829 20.21 19.12 -23.39
N VAL A 830 20.01 20.12 -22.54
CA VAL A 830 20.65 21.43 -22.62
C VAL A 830 21.30 21.80 -21.28
N ALA A 831 22.46 22.46 -21.35
CA ALA A 831 23.17 22.87 -20.15
C ALA A 831 22.43 24.01 -19.44
N THR A 832 22.26 23.88 -18.13
CA THR A 832 21.65 24.90 -17.26
C THR A 832 22.70 25.79 -16.60
N GLY A 833 23.93 25.28 -16.43
CA GLY A 833 24.95 25.92 -15.58
C GLY A 833 24.63 25.89 -14.08
N ILE A 834 23.58 25.17 -13.69
CA ILE A 834 23.18 24.93 -12.30
C ILE A 834 23.58 23.49 -11.96
N PRO A 835 24.36 23.26 -10.88
CA PRO A 835 24.69 21.91 -10.42
C PRO A 835 23.43 21.08 -10.14
N PHE A 836 23.47 19.78 -10.49
CA PHE A 836 22.40 18.82 -10.19
C PHE A 836 21.03 19.20 -10.80
N ALA A 837 21.05 20.00 -11.87
CA ALA A 837 19.86 20.44 -12.58
C ALA A 837 19.89 19.98 -14.04
N TYR A 838 18.75 19.49 -14.51
CA TYR A 838 18.56 19.04 -15.88
C TYR A 838 17.63 19.99 -16.61
N ALA A 839 17.85 20.14 -17.90
CA ALA A 839 16.90 20.76 -18.79
C ALA A 839 16.86 20.02 -20.12
N MET A 840 15.66 19.81 -20.65
CA MET A 840 15.43 19.23 -21.96
C MET A 840 14.62 20.18 -22.82
N ARG A 841 15.11 20.42 -24.04
CA ARG A 841 14.44 21.23 -25.05
C ARG A 841 13.64 20.34 -25.99
N PHE A 842 12.42 20.77 -26.29
CA PHE A 842 11.51 20.14 -27.22
C PHE A 842 11.05 21.14 -28.27
N SER A 843 11.12 20.75 -29.53
CA SER A 843 10.56 21.49 -30.65
C SER A 843 9.18 20.94 -31.02
N GLY A 844 8.31 21.80 -31.54
CA GLY A 844 6.95 21.43 -31.93
C GLY A 844 6.11 22.62 -32.33
N ARG A 845 4.78 22.56 -32.12
CA ARG A 845 3.86 23.68 -32.36
C ARG A 845 4.16 24.91 -31.48
N THR A 846 4.68 24.66 -30.29
CA THR A 846 5.28 25.63 -29.36
C THR A 846 6.66 25.11 -28.98
N ASP A 847 7.62 25.99 -28.71
CA ASP A 847 8.89 25.55 -28.14
C ASP A 847 8.71 25.35 -26.64
N MET A 848 9.34 24.30 -26.10
CA MET A 848 9.22 23.94 -24.69
C MET A 848 10.59 23.60 -24.11
N VAL A 849 10.83 24.03 -22.87
CA VAL A 849 11.92 23.51 -22.04
C VAL A 849 11.33 22.92 -20.78
N ALA A 850 11.62 21.64 -20.52
CA ALA A 850 11.37 21.01 -19.22
C ALA A 850 12.63 21.16 -18.36
N ALA A 851 12.50 21.59 -17.11
CA ALA A 851 13.65 21.75 -16.19
C ALA A 851 13.31 21.26 -14.78
N TRP A 852 14.26 20.56 -14.16
CA TRP A 852 14.15 19.98 -12.81
C TRP A 852 15.53 19.81 -12.17
N THR A 853 15.58 19.34 -10.93
CA THR A 853 16.81 19.03 -10.19
C THR A 853 16.76 17.64 -9.58
N ASP A 854 17.90 17.16 -9.09
CA ASP A 854 18.01 15.97 -8.23
C ASP A 854 17.46 16.22 -6.80
N GLU A 855 16.24 16.77 -6.71
CA GLU A 855 15.56 17.18 -5.46
C GLU A 855 16.33 18.27 -4.68
N MET A 856 16.93 19.21 -5.42
CA MET A 856 17.49 20.47 -4.90
C MET A 856 16.54 21.62 -5.18
N ARG A 857 16.16 22.40 -4.16
CA ARG A 857 15.46 23.68 -4.39
C ARG A 857 16.45 24.78 -4.70
N VAL A 858 16.32 25.37 -5.88
CA VAL A 858 17.25 26.41 -6.34
C VAL A 858 16.55 27.42 -7.25
N ASP A 859 16.88 28.69 -7.07
CA ASP A 859 16.42 29.74 -7.96
C ASP A 859 17.25 29.76 -9.25
N ALA A 860 16.55 29.93 -10.37
CA ALA A 860 17.08 29.97 -11.72
C ALA A 860 16.48 31.16 -12.49
N VAL A 861 17.13 31.54 -13.57
CA VAL A 861 16.64 32.55 -14.50
C VAL A 861 16.25 31.88 -15.81
N VAL A 862 14.99 32.02 -16.18
CA VAL A 862 14.53 31.73 -17.53
C VAL A 862 14.90 32.90 -18.43
N THR A 863 15.53 32.60 -19.55
CA THR A 863 15.79 33.55 -20.63
C THR A 863 14.99 33.16 -21.86
N ALA A 864 14.49 34.14 -22.61
CA ALA A 864 13.86 33.92 -23.90
C ALA A 864 14.35 34.96 -24.91
N ASP A 865 14.65 34.52 -26.13
CA ASP A 865 14.94 35.43 -27.23
C ASP A 865 13.66 36.03 -27.85
N GLY A 866 13.81 37.17 -28.52
CA GLY A 866 12.70 37.81 -29.25
C GLY A 866 11.83 38.76 -28.42
N ALA A 867 10.61 39.01 -28.93
CA ALA A 867 9.66 40.01 -28.41
C ALA A 867 8.62 39.42 -27.45
N ALA A 868 8.84 38.21 -26.92
CA ALA A 868 7.93 37.60 -25.96
C ALA A 868 7.90 38.42 -24.66
N GLU A 869 6.71 38.92 -24.29
CA GLU A 869 6.52 39.67 -23.05
C GLU A 869 6.20 38.74 -21.85
N ALA A 870 5.79 37.50 -22.13
CA ALA A 870 5.51 36.48 -21.14
C ALA A 870 5.66 35.07 -21.72
N LEU A 871 5.91 34.11 -20.84
CA LEU A 871 5.89 32.67 -21.11
C LEU A 871 4.75 32.00 -20.33
N THR A 872 4.43 30.76 -20.67
CA THR A 872 3.55 29.92 -19.87
C THR A 872 4.39 28.87 -19.17
N ILE A 873 4.23 28.72 -17.85
CA ILE A 873 4.80 27.58 -17.13
C ILE A 873 3.67 26.64 -16.74
N VAL A 874 3.93 25.35 -16.93
CA VAL A 874 3.06 24.25 -16.55
C VAL A 874 3.84 23.36 -15.59
N ASP A 875 3.23 22.93 -14.49
CA ASP A 875 3.83 21.92 -13.61
C ASP A 875 3.51 20.50 -14.09
N GLN A 876 4.04 19.49 -13.42
CA GLN A 876 3.83 18.09 -13.79
C GLN A 876 2.37 17.63 -13.74
N TYR A 877 1.47 18.37 -13.08
CA TYR A 877 0.05 18.05 -13.00
C TYR A 877 -0.82 18.89 -13.94
N GLY A 878 -0.21 19.80 -14.72
CA GLY A 878 -0.92 20.61 -15.71
C GLY A 878 -1.36 21.98 -15.21
N ALA A 879 -0.99 22.39 -13.98
CA ALA A 879 -1.33 23.71 -13.47
C ALA A 879 -0.55 24.78 -14.22
N ARG A 880 -1.28 25.79 -14.75
CA ARG A 880 -0.71 26.82 -15.63
C ARG A 880 -0.51 28.14 -14.91
N GLN A 881 0.65 28.75 -15.13
CA GLN A 881 0.97 30.10 -14.67
C GLN A 881 1.54 30.93 -15.83
N THR A 882 1.15 32.20 -15.91
CA THR A 882 1.82 33.17 -16.78
C THR A 882 3.08 33.69 -16.10
N LEU A 883 4.23 33.57 -16.77
CA LEU A 883 5.52 34.09 -16.33
C LEU A 883 5.85 35.38 -17.11
N PRO A 884 5.62 36.57 -16.54
CA PRO A 884 5.99 37.82 -17.19
C PRO A 884 7.50 37.96 -17.31
N LEU A 885 7.99 38.31 -18.50
CA LEU A 885 9.40 38.56 -18.76
C LEU A 885 9.73 40.05 -18.60
N ARG A 886 10.87 40.33 -17.98
CA ARG A 886 11.48 41.67 -17.92
C ARG A 886 12.82 41.63 -18.65
N ASP A 887 12.93 42.38 -19.72
CA ASP A 887 14.11 42.37 -20.60
C ASP A 887 14.48 40.95 -21.10
N GLY A 888 13.45 40.14 -21.39
CA GLY A 888 13.61 38.75 -21.84
C GLY A 888 13.99 37.75 -20.74
N ARG A 889 13.87 38.13 -19.46
CA ARG A 889 14.28 37.32 -18.30
C ARG A 889 13.19 37.23 -17.24
N ALA A 890 13.12 36.11 -16.53
CA ALA A 890 12.33 35.98 -15.31
C ALA A 890 12.95 34.95 -14.36
N GLU A 891 12.85 35.19 -13.06
CA GLU A 891 13.28 34.23 -12.04
C GLU A 891 12.20 33.16 -11.81
N ILE A 892 12.65 31.92 -11.63
CA ILE A 892 11.83 30.77 -11.27
C ILE A 892 12.57 29.95 -10.22
N THR A 893 11.85 29.13 -9.45
CA THR A 893 12.46 28.08 -8.62
C THR A 893 12.35 26.74 -9.34
N LEU A 894 13.44 25.96 -9.33
CA LEU A 894 13.50 24.57 -9.75
C LEU A 894 13.51 23.66 -8.52
N ALA A 895 12.98 22.45 -8.66
CA ALA A 895 12.93 21.40 -7.64
C ALA A 895 12.91 20.02 -8.32
N GLY A 896 12.70 18.95 -7.54
CA GLY A 896 12.58 17.57 -8.07
C GLY A 896 11.43 17.39 -9.06
N SER A 897 10.32 18.10 -8.85
CA SER A 897 9.18 18.12 -9.80
C SER A 897 9.51 18.95 -11.05
N PRO A 898 9.39 18.38 -12.27
CA PRO A 898 9.64 19.13 -13.50
C PRO A 898 8.72 20.32 -13.73
N ARG A 899 9.30 21.38 -14.29
CA ARG A 899 8.58 22.54 -14.82
C ARG A 899 8.68 22.62 -16.33
N PHE A 900 7.56 22.76 -17.00
CA PHE A 900 7.46 22.86 -18.46
C PHE A 900 7.21 24.31 -18.86
N ILE A 901 8.21 24.93 -19.50
CA ILE A 901 8.18 26.34 -19.90
C ILE A 901 7.89 26.39 -21.38
N LEU A 902 6.71 26.91 -21.76
CA LEU A 902 6.26 27.02 -23.14
C LEU A 902 6.41 28.44 -23.67
N ALA A 903 6.87 28.52 -24.93
CA ALA A 903 6.99 29.73 -25.71
C ALA A 903 6.38 29.57 -27.12
N PRO A 904 6.05 30.69 -27.81
CA PRO A 904 5.72 30.64 -29.23
C PRO A 904 6.83 29.96 -30.05
N ALA A 905 6.47 29.24 -31.10
CA ALA A 905 7.44 28.56 -31.97
C ALA A 905 8.48 29.52 -32.56
N GLY A 906 9.74 29.08 -32.57
CA GLY A 906 10.92 29.86 -32.93
C GLY A 906 11.52 30.68 -31.79
N THR A 907 11.08 30.47 -30.54
CA THR A 907 11.63 31.13 -29.35
C THR A 907 12.63 30.21 -28.66
N THR A 908 13.87 30.64 -28.56
CA THR A 908 14.89 29.95 -27.77
C THR A 908 14.69 30.27 -26.31
N ILE A 909 14.37 29.24 -25.51
CA ILE A 909 14.32 29.33 -24.05
C ILE A 909 15.64 28.81 -23.48
N GLY A 910 16.22 29.55 -22.54
CA GLY A 910 17.38 29.14 -21.74
C GLY A 910 17.04 29.08 -20.25
N ILE A 911 17.75 28.21 -19.54
CA ILE A 911 17.74 28.15 -18.07
C ILE A 911 19.17 28.45 -17.62
N GLU A 912 19.32 29.47 -16.77
CA GLU A 912 20.60 29.95 -16.27
C GLU A 912 20.56 30.04 -14.74
N PRO A 913 21.69 29.92 -14.03
CA PRO A 913 21.71 30.21 -12.61
C PRO A 913 21.46 31.71 -12.36
N VAL A 914 20.88 32.06 -11.20
CA VAL A 914 20.84 33.46 -10.74
C VAL A 914 22.25 34.01 -10.56
N GLU A 915 23.15 33.19 -10.03
CA GLU A 915 24.58 33.47 -9.88
C GLU A 915 25.41 32.32 -10.44
N ALA A 916 26.37 32.61 -11.31
CA ALA A 916 27.20 31.58 -11.95
C ALA A 916 27.87 30.65 -10.92
N PHE A 917 27.82 29.34 -11.20
CA PHE A 917 28.61 28.35 -10.50
C PHE A 917 29.96 28.19 -11.21
N GLY A 918 31.04 28.15 -10.43
CA GLY A 918 32.35 27.72 -10.94
C GLY A 918 32.47 26.20 -10.95
N ASP A 919 33.68 25.69 -11.11
CA ASP A 919 33.97 24.27 -10.92
C ASP A 919 33.73 23.87 -9.45
N ASP A 920 33.30 22.63 -9.22
CA ASP A 920 33.22 22.07 -7.86
C ASP A 920 34.63 21.89 -7.30
N LEU A 921 34.94 22.63 -6.24
CA LEU A 921 36.26 22.64 -5.61
C LEU A 921 36.53 21.38 -4.78
N LEU A 922 35.48 20.62 -4.45
CA LEU A 922 35.56 19.39 -3.67
C LEU A 922 35.60 18.13 -4.52
N GLU A 923 35.34 18.22 -5.83
CA GLU A 923 35.35 17.06 -6.72
C GLU A 923 36.71 16.33 -6.68
N ALA A 924 36.64 15.01 -6.53
CA ALA A 924 37.75 14.07 -6.39
C ALA A 924 38.75 14.40 -5.26
N ARG A 925 38.35 15.21 -4.26
CA ARG A 925 39.20 15.54 -3.11
C ARG A 925 39.25 14.42 -2.10
N HIS A 926 40.33 14.41 -1.31
CA HIS A 926 40.48 13.40 -0.27
C HIS A 926 39.49 13.65 0.87
N VAL A 927 38.81 12.57 1.24
CA VAL A 927 37.79 12.57 2.30
C VAL A 927 38.27 11.77 3.49
N THR A 928 38.07 12.31 4.68
CA THR A 928 38.26 11.60 5.95
C THR A 928 36.95 11.60 6.72
N ALA A 929 36.50 10.45 7.16
CA ALA A 929 35.33 10.31 8.03
C ALA A 929 35.73 9.80 9.42
N SER A 930 34.99 10.18 10.46
CA SER A 930 35.23 9.68 11.83
C SER A 930 35.01 8.17 11.96
N SER A 931 34.08 7.64 11.18
CA SER A 931 33.79 6.22 11.00
C SER A 931 33.33 5.96 9.56
N THR A 932 33.36 4.71 9.12
CA THR A 932 32.83 4.30 7.81
C THR A 932 32.38 2.86 7.92
N HIS A 933 31.21 2.55 7.37
CA HIS A 933 30.77 1.17 7.24
C HIS A 933 31.73 0.35 6.37
N VAL A 934 31.88 -0.95 6.65
CA VAL A 934 32.85 -1.83 5.95
C VAL A 934 32.60 -1.92 4.44
N ASP A 935 31.35 -1.79 4.02
CA ASP A 935 30.91 -1.83 2.61
C ASP A 935 30.74 -0.44 1.98
N ALA A 936 31.21 0.63 2.64
CA ALA A 936 31.14 2.00 2.13
C ALA A 936 32.55 2.57 1.91
N ASP A 937 32.66 3.53 1.00
CA ASP A 937 33.89 4.28 0.75
C ASP A 937 33.64 5.76 1.01
N PRO A 938 34.34 6.41 1.95
CA PRO A 938 34.16 7.84 2.19
C PRO A 938 34.56 8.70 0.99
N GLN A 939 35.38 8.22 0.05
CA GLN A 939 35.75 9.04 -1.11
C GLN A 939 34.55 9.32 -2.04
N ILE A 940 33.49 8.50 -1.98
CA ILE A 940 32.33 8.62 -2.87
C ILE A 940 31.62 9.98 -2.74
N VAL A 941 31.70 10.63 -1.57
CA VAL A 941 31.04 11.92 -1.33
C VAL A 941 31.63 13.06 -2.17
N THR A 942 32.78 12.84 -2.81
CA THR A 942 33.43 13.79 -3.72
C THR A 942 33.44 13.29 -5.17
N SER A 943 32.58 12.32 -5.51
CA SER A 943 32.55 11.69 -6.84
C SER A 943 32.15 12.63 -7.99
N GLY A 944 31.67 13.84 -7.69
CA GLY A 944 31.16 14.79 -8.68
C GLY A 944 29.70 14.56 -9.06
N THR A 945 29.04 13.56 -8.45
CA THR A 945 27.60 13.29 -8.63
C THR A 945 26.90 13.18 -7.27
N VAL A 946 25.64 13.62 -7.23
CA VAL A 946 24.74 13.40 -6.08
C VAL A 946 24.03 12.04 -6.16
N ASN A 947 24.27 11.27 -7.22
CA ASN A 947 23.62 10.00 -7.52
C ASN A 947 24.59 8.80 -7.47
N PRO A 948 25.37 8.60 -6.38
CA PRO A 948 26.18 7.40 -6.27
C PRO A 948 25.28 6.20 -5.99
N TYR A 949 25.47 5.10 -6.74
CA TYR A 949 24.73 3.86 -6.50
C TYR A 949 24.82 3.36 -5.04
N ARG A 950 25.95 3.63 -4.37
CA ARG A 950 26.18 3.37 -2.94
C ARG A 950 26.74 4.63 -2.26
N PRO A 951 25.93 5.40 -1.52
CA PRO A 951 26.42 6.56 -0.78
C PRO A 951 27.34 6.16 0.40
N TRP A 952 28.07 7.14 0.94
CA TRP A 952 28.83 6.91 2.17
C TRP A 952 27.88 6.68 3.33
N ARG A 953 28.22 5.72 4.19
CA ARG A 953 27.48 5.38 5.40
C ARG A 953 28.41 5.41 6.60
N SER A 954 27.96 6.06 7.69
CA SER A 954 28.65 6.02 8.98
C SER A 954 28.76 4.58 9.48
N GLY A 955 29.77 4.32 10.32
CA GLY A 955 30.03 2.97 10.83
C GLY A 955 30.50 2.98 12.28
N ARG A 956 31.21 1.92 12.65
CA ARG A 956 31.85 1.85 13.97
C ARG A 956 33.19 2.57 13.98
N LEU A 957 33.55 3.08 15.16
CA LEU A 957 34.89 3.59 15.42
C LEU A 957 35.91 2.45 15.38
N ALA A 958 37.19 2.80 15.26
CA ALA A 958 38.28 1.82 15.16
C ALA A 958 38.41 0.88 16.37
N ASP A 959 37.87 1.27 17.54
CA ASP A 959 37.82 0.45 18.75
C ASP A 959 36.54 -0.41 18.86
N GLY A 960 35.68 -0.38 17.84
CA GLY A 960 34.38 -1.06 17.79
C GLY A 960 33.23 -0.28 18.45
N GLY A 961 33.52 0.88 19.04
CA GLY A 961 32.50 1.76 19.63
C GLY A 961 31.59 2.41 18.60
N LEU A 962 30.44 2.90 19.06
CA LEU A 962 29.53 3.71 18.25
C LEU A 962 30.13 5.09 18.00
N ASP A 963 29.99 5.59 16.77
CA ASP A 963 30.35 6.96 16.45
C ASP A 963 29.26 7.93 16.93
N GLU A 964 29.52 8.58 18.07
CA GLU A 964 28.57 9.50 18.68
C GLU A 964 28.50 10.88 18.00
N THR A 965 29.34 11.15 17.01
CA THR A 965 29.30 12.39 16.22
C THR A 965 29.89 12.11 14.84
N PRO A 966 29.17 11.40 13.96
CA PRO A 966 29.67 11.11 12.63
C PRO A 966 29.99 12.40 11.88
N THR A 967 31.21 12.45 11.36
CA THR A 967 31.74 13.57 10.60
C THR A 967 32.33 13.08 9.31
N VAL A 968 32.12 13.87 8.26
CA VAL A 968 32.79 13.74 6.96
C VAL A 968 33.52 15.04 6.70
N GLU A 969 34.85 14.99 6.60
CA GLU A 969 35.73 16.11 6.31
C GLU A 969 36.34 15.95 4.92
N VAL A 970 36.26 17.00 4.10
CA VAL A 970 36.86 17.07 2.77
C VAL A 970 37.94 18.15 2.76
N ALA A 971 39.19 17.76 2.45
CA ALA A 971 40.31 18.69 2.42
C ALA A 971 40.41 19.43 1.07
N LEU A 972 40.70 20.73 1.12
CA LEU A 972 41.05 21.52 -0.06
C LEU A 972 42.56 21.45 -0.31
N ASP A 973 42.98 21.54 -1.57
CA ASP A 973 44.41 21.54 -1.96
C ASP A 973 45.19 22.74 -1.39
N ALA A 974 44.49 23.87 -1.26
CA ALA A 974 45.05 25.13 -0.80
C ALA A 974 43.94 25.98 -0.16
N PRO A 975 44.31 26.96 0.69
CA PRO A 975 43.35 27.95 1.17
C PRO A 975 42.60 28.60 0.00
N THR A 976 41.28 28.41 -0.06
CA THR A 976 40.42 28.85 -1.16
C THR A 976 39.17 29.51 -0.60
N THR A 977 38.69 30.56 -1.27
CA THR A 977 37.47 31.26 -0.87
C THR A 977 36.26 30.46 -1.32
N LEU A 978 35.39 30.11 -0.38
CA LEU A 978 34.10 29.46 -0.62
C LEU A 978 32.97 30.40 -0.20
N ASP A 979 31.85 30.34 -0.89
CA ASP A 979 30.60 31.02 -0.49
C ASP A 979 29.35 30.15 -0.61
N ARG A 980 29.48 28.98 -1.25
CA ARG A 980 28.39 28.02 -1.42
C ARG A 980 28.87 26.60 -1.18
N ILE A 981 28.05 25.82 -0.48
CA ILE A 981 28.26 24.38 -0.24
C ILE A 981 26.92 23.66 -0.47
N ALA A 982 26.92 22.58 -1.22
CA ALA A 982 25.79 21.67 -1.31
C ALA A 982 26.09 20.37 -0.55
N VAL A 983 25.08 19.85 0.15
CA VAL A 983 25.12 18.54 0.81
C VAL A 983 23.96 17.71 0.27
N ALA A 984 24.28 16.54 -0.28
CA ALA A 984 23.31 15.56 -0.73
C ALA A 984 23.24 14.40 0.25
N THR A 985 22.03 14.07 0.68
CA THR A 985 21.74 12.94 1.56
C THR A 985 21.46 11.65 0.76
N GLY A 986 21.53 10.49 1.42
CA GLY A 986 20.89 9.26 0.91
C GLY A 986 19.37 9.42 0.77
N ASN A 987 18.76 8.75 -0.21
CA ASN A 987 17.33 8.83 -0.48
C ASN A 987 16.49 8.05 0.55
N ILE A 988 15.56 8.76 1.18
CA ILE A 988 14.67 8.25 2.22
C ILE A 988 13.46 7.48 1.66
N VAL A 989 13.10 7.69 0.39
CA VAL A 989 12.09 6.89 -0.33
C VAL A 989 12.61 5.46 -0.57
N CYS A 990 13.93 5.32 -0.56
CA CYS A 990 14.69 4.09 -0.69
C CYS A 990 15.02 3.50 0.70
N CYS A 991 16.00 2.61 0.76
CA CYS A 991 16.47 1.92 1.96
C CYS A 991 17.60 2.67 2.71
N GLU A 992 17.84 3.95 2.45
CA GLU A 992 18.93 4.72 3.07
C GLU A 992 18.42 5.66 4.17
N ALA A 993 19.17 5.76 5.28
CA ALA A 993 18.90 6.73 6.33
C ALA A 993 19.45 8.11 5.93
N GLY A 994 18.56 9.02 5.53
CA GLY A 994 18.94 10.35 5.08
C GLY A 994 19.21 11.34 6.23
N LEU A 995 20.04 12.35 6.01
CA LEU A 995 20.25 13.45 6.94
C LEU A 995 18.94 14.18 7.24
N ARG A 996 18.79 14.62 8.50
CA ARG A 996 17.65 15.42 8.99
C ARG A 996 18.15 16.72 9.59
N ASP A 997 18.92 16.60 10.66
CA ASP A 997 19.63 17.68 11.32
C ASP A 997 21.13 17.52 11.13
N TYR A 998 21.84 18.57 10.75
CA TYR A 998 23.31 18.55 10.67
C TYR A 998 23.90 19.96 10.62
N THR A 999 25.21 20.04 10.82
CA THR A 999 25.96 21.28 10.69
C THR A 999 26.98 21.19 9.58
N VAL A 1000 27.15 22.30 8.85
CA VAL A 1000 28.19 22.47 7.83
C VAL A 1000 29.19 23.48 8.34
N SER A 1001 30.45 23.07 8.44
CA SER A 1001 31.55 23.89 8.92
C SER A 1001 32.68 23.96 7.90
N VAL A 1002 33.42 25.06 7.92
CA VAL A 1002 34.66 25.22 7.16
C VAL A 1002 35.84 25.43 8.08
N ARG A 1003 37.00 24.87 7.73
CA ARG A 1003 38.24 25.11 8.45
C ARG A 1003 38.95 26.33 7.87
N THR A 1004 38.97 27.44 8.59
CA THR A 1004 39.59 28.70 8.16
C THR A 1004 41.10 28.57 8.00
N ALA A 1005 41.73 29.54 7.32
CA ALA A 1005 43.18 29.53 7.07
C ALA A 1005 44.06 29.55 8.34
N ASP A 1006 43.52 29.97 9.49
CA ASP A 1006 44.17 29.90 10.81
C ASP A 1006 43.94 28.56 11.54
N GLY A 1007 43.25 27.61 10.89
CA GLY A 1007 43.01 26.26 11.37
C GLY A 1007 41.80 26.09 12.29
N GLN A 1008 40.98 27.12 12.49
CA GLN A 1008 39.76 27.02 13.31
C GLN A 1008 38.58 26.50 12.48
N TRP A 1009 37.69 25.71 13.10
CA TRP A 1009 36.41 25.35 12.49
C TRP A 1009 35.40 26.47 12.74
N ARG A 1010 34.72 26.90 11.68
CA ARG A 1010 33.62 27.87 11.73
C ARG A 1010 32.39 27.22 11.11
N VAL A 1011 31.30 27.14 11.88
CA VAL A 1011 29.98 26.77 11.34
C VAL A 1011 29.56 27.86 10.35
N VAL A 1012 29.22 27.45 9.14
CA VAL A 1012 28.73 28.34 8.08
C VAL A 1012 27.25 28.12 7.79
N ALA A 1013 26.72 26.93 8.08
CA ALA A 1013 25.30 26.63 8.00
C ALA A 1013 24.88 25.54 9.00
N GLU A 1014 23.59 25.54 9.34
CA GLU A 1014 22.91 24.49 10.10
C GLU A 1014 21.65 24.12 9.31
N GLN A 1015 21.43 22.82 9.12
CA GLN A 1015 20.18 22.29 8.56
C GLN A 1015 19.35 21.70 9.71
N LYS A 1016 18.05 21.98 9.66
CA LYS A 1016 17.05 21.44 10.55
C LYS A 1016 15.91 20.84 9.77
N ASP A 1017 15.36 19.74 10.26
CA ASP A 1017 14.07 19.23 9.80
C ASP A 1017 14.05 18.93 8.28
N GLN A 1018 15.20 18.55 7.69
CA GLN A 1018 15.27 18.18 6.27
C GLN A 1018 14.43 16.90 6.07
N PHE A 1019 13.57 16.85 5.06
CA PHE A 1019 12.79 15.65 4.72
C PHE A 1019 12.54 15.53 3.21
N TRP A 1020 12.01 16.58 2.58
CA TRP A 1020 11.60 16.54 1.17
C TRP A 1020 12.74 16.75 0.18
N ASP A 1021 13.64 17.67 0.48
CA ASP A 1021 14.77 17.96 -0.40
C ASP A 1021 15.89 16.97 -0.10
N ARG A 1022 16.42 16.30 -1.13
CA ARG A 1022 17.57 15.41 -0.98
C ARG A 1022 18.89 16.17 -0.99
N VAL A 1023 18.92 17.31 -1.68
CA VAL A 1023 20.11 18.16 -1.78
C VAL A 1023 19.79 19.55 -1.24
N VAL A 1024 20.58 20.01 -0.27
CA VAL A 1024 20.48 21.38 0.26
C VAL A 1024 21.69 22.20 -0.16
N LEU A 1025 21.43 23.33 -0.81
CA LEU A 1025 22.44 24.32 -1.17
C LEU A 1025 22.48 25.45 -0.13
N PHE A 1026 23.62 25.59 0.54
CA PHE A 1026 23.87 26.66 1.50
C PHE A 1026 24.66 27.79 0.86
N SER A 1027 24.21 29.02 1.04
CA SER A 1027 24.94 30.25 0.68
C SER A 1027 25.33 31.02 1.94
N PHE A 1028 26.58 31.49 2.00
CA PHE A 1028 27.11 32.22 3.16
C PHE A 1028 28.14 33.28 2.76
N GLU A 1029 28.48 34.20 3.67
CA GLU A 1029 29.51 35.20 3.40
C GLU A 1029 30.85 34.55 3.00
N PRO A 1030 31.55 35.01 1.95
CA PRO A 1030 32.76 34.34 1.48
C PRO A 1030 33.81 34.10 2.58
N VAL A 1031 34.25 32.84 2.74
CA VAL A 1031 35.25 32.41 3.73
C VAL A 1031 36.42 31.73 3.05
N VAL A 1032 37.66 32.13 3.42
CA VAL A 1032 38.86 31.39 3.03
C VAL A 1032 39.00 30.14 3.88
N ALA A 1033 38.77 28.98 3.26
CA ALA A 1033 38.73 27.67 3.89
C ALA A 1033 39.86 26.76 3.40
N THR A 1034 40.18 25.74 4.19
CA THR A 1034 41.14 24.66 3.89
C THR A 1034 40.51 23.27 3.96
N ALA A 1035 39.28 23.18 4.47
CA ALA A 1035 38.47 21.97 4.49
C ALA A 1035 36.99 22.33 4.72
N VAL A 1036 36.10 21.42 4.32
CA VAL A 1036 34.66 21.43 4.63
C VAL A 1036 34.36 20.24 5.52
N ARG A 1037 33.42 20.38 6.46
CA ARG A 1037 32.96 19.30 7.34
C ARG A 1037 31.44 19.30 7.45
N VAL A 1038 30.85 18.12 7.34
CA VAL A 1038 29.47 17.83 7.73
C VAL A 1038 29.50 17.01 9.02
N GLU A 1039 28.69 17.41 10.00
CA GLU A 1039 28.60 16.78 11.33
C GLU A 1039 27.14 16.51 11.70
N VAL A 1040 26.83 15.25 12.01
CA VAL A 1040 25.47 14.79 12.34
C VAL A 1040 25.31 14.65 13.87
N PRO A 1041 24.34 15.34 14.49
CA PRO A 1041 24.10 15.27 15.91
C PRO A 1041 23.31 14.00 16.29
N TRP A 1042 23.19 13.77 17.59
CA TRP A 1042 22.32 12.75 18.16
C TRP A 1042 21.04 13.36 18.69
N THR A 1043 19.97 12.57 18.59
CA THR A 1043 18.67 12.83 19.21
C THR A 1043 18.27 11.66 20.11
N ARG A 1044 17.04 11.67 20.60
CA ARG A 1044 16.46 10.57 21.37
C ARG A 1044 15.12 10.15 20.81
N VAL A 1045 15.05 8.96 20.23
CA VAL A 1045 13.79 8.31 19.81
C VAL A 1045 13.43 7.25 20.83
N ARG A 1046 12.21 7.30 21.40
CA ARG A 1046 11.73 6.35 22.45
C ARG A 1046 12.64 6.23 23.68
N GLY A 1047 13.35 7.32 24.00
CA GLY A 1047 14.33 7.36 25.09
C GLY A 1047 15.69 6.73 24.75
N ILE A 1048 15.82 6.09 23.59
CA ILE A 1048 17.06 5.55 23.05
C ILE A 1048 17.79 6.67 22.31
N ARG A 1049 19.09 6.80 22.57
CA ARG A 1049 19.95 7.75 21.86
C ARG A 1049 20.20 7.20 20.46
N VAL A 1050 19.96 8.01 19.43
CA VAL A 1050 20.17 7.66 18.01
C VAL A 1050 20.71 8.88 17.24
N LEU A 1051 21.20 8.69 16.01
CA LEU A 1051 21.51 9.81 15.12
C LEU A 1051 20.24 10.55 14.70
N ASP A 1052 20.37 11.85 14.50
CA ASP A 1052 19.28 12.71 14.05
C ASP A 1052 19.16 12.68 12.52
N VAL A 1053 18.54 11.61 12.04
CA VAL A 1053 18.38 11.26 10.62
C VAL A 1053 16.93 10.89 10.33
N ASN A 1054 16.58 10.93 9.05
CA ASN A 1054 15.39 10.31 8.51
C ASN A 1054 15.67 8.84 8.26
N PHE A 1055 15.10 7.97 9.09
CA PHE A 1055 15.32 6.53 8.97
C PHE A 1055 14.60 5.95 7.76
N THR A 1056 13.41 6.47 7.43
CA THR A 1056 12.63 6.11 6.23
C THR A 1056 11.71 7.25 5.80
N GLY A 1057 11.26 7.18 4.56
CA GLY A 1057 10.19 7.99 4.00
C GLY A 1057 8.78 7.53 4.39
N PHE A 1058 8.62 6.35 4.99
CA PHE A 1058 7.30 5.77 5.32
C PHE A 1058 6.60 6.57 6.42
N ALA A 1059 7.25 6.71 7.59
CA ALA A 1059 6.67 7.28 8.80
C ALA A 1059 7.16 8.72 9.08
N GLY A 1060 7.28 9.54 8.03
CA GLY A 1060 7.70 10.95 8.16
C GLY A 1060 9.08 11.13 8.81
N GLY A 1061 10.02 10.24 8.48
CA GLY A 1061 11.41 10.28 8.97
C GLY A 1061 11.67 9.44 10.20
N LEU A 1062 10.62 8.95 10.87
CA LEU A 1062 10.76 8.10 12.05
C LEU A 1062 11.11 6.65 11.67
N PRO A 1063 11.79 5.91 12.56
CA PRO A 1063 12.11 4.51 12.32
C PRO A 1063 10.85 3.65 12.46
N PRO A 1064 10.45 2.91 11.41
CA PRO A 1064 9.31 2.00 11.46
C PRO A 1064 9.64 0.76 12.33
N PRO A 1065 8.65 -0.08 12.67
CA PRO A 1065 8.78 -1.11 13.68
C PRO A 1065 9.77 -2.20 13.31
N PHE A 1066 9.94 -2.42 12.00
CA PHE A 1066 10.85 -3.42 11.45
C PHE A 1066 12.33 -3.00 11.48
N MET A 1067 12.65 -1.73 11.75
CA MET A 1067 14.03 -1.24 11.76
C MET A 1067 14.76 -1.40 13.10
N GLY A 1068 14.07 -1.75 14.19
CA GLY A 1068 14.64 -2.06 15.51
C GLY A 1068 15.58 -0.99 16.10
N LEU A 1069 15.16 -0.24 17.12
CA LEU A 1069 15.97 0.85 17.68
C LEU A 1069 17.18 0.44 18.56
N GLN A 1070 17.59 -0.83 18.60
CA GLN A 1070 18.68 -1.25 19.49
C GLN A 1070 20.05 -0.82 18.93
N THR A 1071 20.84 -0.13 19.76
CA THR A 1071 22.05 0.65 19.43
C THR A 1071 23.28 -0.17 18.98
N GLU A 1072 23.14 -1.09 18.04
CA GLU A 1072 24.24 -1.72 17.31
C GLU A 1072 24.02 -1.62 15.79
N THR A 1073 23.46 -0.49 15.38
CA THR A 1073 22.96 -0.16 14.05
C THR A 1073 23.96 -0.42 12.92
N ASP A 1074 23.60 -1.25 11.94
CA ASP A 1074 24.46 -1.57 10.82
C ASP A 1074 24.78 -0.32 9.94
N TYR A 1075 23.97 0.75 9.97
CA TYR A 1075 24.16 2.00 9.18
C TYR A 1075 23.30 3.13 9.78
N VAL A 1076 23.80 4.37 9.99
CA VAL A 1076 22.94 5.42 10.57
C VAL A 1076 23.07 6.85 10.05
N ALA A 1077 24.03 7.19 9.20
CA ALA A 1077 23.99 8.47 8.49
C ALA A 1077 24.54 8.27 7.10
N THR A 1078 23.82 8.81 6.12
CA THR A 1078 24.13 8.60 4.71
C THR A 1078 24.36 9.93 4.02
N ILE A 1079 25.53 10.08 3.40
CA ILE A 1079 25.90 11.25 2.61
C ILE A 1079 26.23 10.78 1.20
N ALA A 1080 25.46 11.26 0.22
CA ALA A 1080 25.66 10.96 -1.18
C ALA A 1080 26.79 11.83 -1.76
N ALA A 1081 26.78 13.14 -1.47
CA ALA A 1081 27.81 14.05 -1.96
C ALA A 1081 27.97 15.32 -1.11
N ILE A 1082 29.14 15.95 -1.22
CA ILE A 1082 29.45 17.29 -0.72
C ILE A 1082 30.20 18.04 -1.82
N SER A 1083 29.64 19.17 -2.25
CA SER A 1083 30.21 20.04 -3.28
C SER A 1083 30.38 21.46 -2.76
N ALA A 1084 31.37 22.20 -3.25
CA ALA A 1084 31.57 23.59 -2.85
C ALA A 1084 32.08 24.48 -3.98
N TRP A 1085 31.63 25.73 -3.99
CA TRP A 1085 31.97 26.70 -5.02
C TRP A 1085 32.53 27.99 -4.44
N ALA A 1086 33.34 28.65 -5.27
CA ALA A 1086 33.84 29.99 -5.01
C ALA A 1086 32.82 31.07 -5.45
N PRO A 1087 32.98 32.31 -4.95
CA PRO A 1087 32.24 33.44 -5.48
C PRO A 1087 32.42 33.61 -6.97
N ALA A 1088 31.33 33.95 -7.66
CA ALA A 1088 31.38 34.32 -9.06
C ALA A 1088 32.33 35.54 -9.24
N PRO A 1089 33.23 35.51 -10.24
CA PRO A 1089 34.25 36.53 -10.45
C PRO A 1089 33.72 37.92 -10.87
#